data_AF-A0A1F5AMB1-F1
#
_entry.id   AF-A0A1F5AMB1-F1
#
_cell.length_a   1.000
_cell.length_b   1.000
_cell.length_c   1.000
_cell.angle_alpha   90.00
_cell.angle_beta   90.00
_cell.angle_gamma   90.00
#
_symmetry.space_group_name_H-M   'P 1'
#
loop_
_entity.id
_entity.type
_entity.pdbx_description
1 polymer ?
#
loop_
_entity_poly.entity_id
_entity_poly.type
_entity_poly.pdbx_seq_one_letter_code
_entity_poly.pdbx_strand_id
1 'polypeptide(L)'
;MGEERITLLFRTAAGTSLLKTLSFSISPSLACRSVEEPAALDGQPPPDVLIVDQLLAAFPPLAAHLTPRTAVLVIGRDEISARRTMDEWPVGYYVDFVPLPTDQSTRERYLRGLRRALEQARLKAEVEKLTAQKASQDRAREVYSEIREIKSFLNDNVVKELEKRIALQVRYLWFQRRKQKIEGLLRKIYMANDVSSLLDTVSEIKDLMQASGITFYILDENETLGKFLKPLVWNDEFLSHYEFSKYVALLDSPDFAAQAVRRREDITVIDFSHDRRLAKRYVEYLKAPLRSLLCVPIMHEQEAIGVLEVYNKHHDGAISPQGFSREDEQVLRGLSEHISLAMTKLNLIQYDALTGLLRPDPFFQKVVVKIHQRSKRRQETGSYAMVMGDVDWFKQYNDRNGHEAGNRLLRQLAAVLKSSIRDDDLLCRYGGEEFLFFLTGVISLEEACVLTERIRKTVEAHYFENEEFQPRNNLTMSFGVTLLPRSDEFFASVNRYELKKIANEADMALAQAKGKRFYGQKGAVDIEPSLVKNKVCAYQAKAPEKETPGEIRPFRQEFFEEKRRAERHYISTLLLYQENGHFKVTKTINMSLGGMRIFSDSKLPTAKPLDLFLILENRATPFKGEVVYSERAPQDPGEFHTGIRILEMAAAEKKALENFLASVAKRDAAG
;
A
#
# COMPACT_ATOMS: atom_id res chain seq x y z
N MET A 1 -14.07 26.97 -122.43
CA MET A 1 -13.80 25.73 -121.68
C MET A 1 -13.55 26.15 -120.25
N GLY A 2 -14.43 25.78 -119.33
CA GLY A 2 -14.34 26.17 -117.93
C GLY A 2 -13.29 25.33 -117.23
N GLU A 3 -12.31 25.98 -116.59
CA GLU A 3 -11.39 25.27 -115.69
C GLU A 3 -12.18 24.77 -114.48
N GLU A 4 -12.24 23.46 -114.30
CA GLU A 4 -12.68 22.83 -113.05
C GLU A 4 -11.67 23.21 -111.95
N ARG A 5 -12.15 23.64 -110.78
CA ARG A 5 -11.29 24.24 -109.74
C ARG A 5 -11.47 23.54 -108.40
N ILE A 6 -10.35 23.05 -107.86
CA ILE A 6 -10.19 22.66 -106.46
C ILE A 6 -9.35 23.75 -105.77
N THR A 7 -9.77 24.20 -104.59
CA THR A 7 -8.99 25.14 -103.76
C THR A 7 -8.91 24.61 -102.33
N LEU A 8 -7.68 24.48 -101.83
CA LEU A 8 -7.39 24.00 -100.48
C LEU A 8 -7.00 25.15 -99.57
N LEU A 9 -7.62 25.24 -98.39
CA LEU A 9 -7.32 26.26 -97.38
C LEU A 9 -6.73 25.62 -96.12
N PHE A 10 -5.57 26.12 -95.71
CA PHE A 10 -4.83 25.71 -94.51
C PHE A 10 -4.70 26.89 -93.54
N ARG A 11 -4.73 26.64 -92.22
CA ARG A 11 -4.65 27.64 -91.14
C ARG A 11 -3.28 28.35 -90.98
N THR A 12 -2.31 28.20 -91.88
CA THR A 12 -1.03 28.93 -91.77
C THR A 12 -1.22 30.43 -91.99
N ALA A 13 -0.25 31.27 -91.59
CA ALA A 13 -0.29 32.73 -91.80
C ALA A 13 -0.56 33.13 -93.28
N ALA A 14 -0.23 32.24 -94.22
CA ALA A 14 -0.53 32.35 -95.64
C ALA A 14 -2.04 32.25 -95.98
N GLY A 15 -2.82 31.41 -95.26
CA GLY A 15 -4.27 31.23 -95.49
C GLY A 15 -5.10 32.47 -95.13
N THR A 16 -4.69 33.22 -94.10
CA THR A 16 -5.30 34.51 -93.73
C THR A 16 -5.03 35.60 -94.77
N SER A 17 -3.88 35.55 -95.44
CA SER A 17 -3.55 36.42 -96.58
C SER A 17 -4.43 36.07 -97.79
N LEU A 18 -4.69 34.78 -98.02
CA LEU A 18 -5.55 34.27 -99.08
C LEU A 18 -7.01 34.76 -98.97
N LEU A 19 -7.56 34.89 -97.74
CA LEU A 19 -8.86 35.49 -97.49
C LEU A 19 -8.95 36.97 -97.90
N LYS A 20 -7.84 37.72 -97.81
CA LYS A 20 -7.75 39.09 -98.33
C LYS A 20 -7.65 39.09 -99.86
N THR A 21 -6.93 38.14 -100.46
CA THR A 21 -6.76 38.05 -101.93
C THR A 21 -8.01 37.55 -102.67
N LEU A 22 -8.78 36.63 -102.07
CA LEU A 22 -10.08 36.15 -102.58
C LEU A 22 -11.16 37.25 -102.57
N SER A 23 -10.92 38.38 -101.90
CA SER A 23 -11.76 39.58 -101.97
C SER A 23 -11.52 40.46 -103.20
N PHE A 24 -10.56 40.13 -104.09
CA PHE A 24 -10.29 40.99 -105.24
C PHE A 24 -10.05 40.29 -106.59
N SER A 25 -9.77 38.99 -106.63
CA SER A 25 -9.58 38.31 -107.92
C SER A 25 -9.57 36.80 -107.72
N ILE A 26 -10.43 36.06 -108.43
CA ILE A 26 -10.36 34.61 -108.45
C ILE A 26 -9.17 34.20 -109.33
N SER A 27 -8.02 33.97 -108.68
CA SER A 27 -6.88 33.09 -109.03
C SER A 27 -5.51 33.77 -108.87
N PRO A 28 -4.43 33.01 -108.54
CA PRO A 28 -4.38 31.59 -108.23
C PRO A 28 -3.97 31.32 -106.77
N SER A 29 -4.72 30.46 -106.11
CA SER A 29 -4.30 29.72 -104.91
C SER A 29 -4.26 28.25 -105.29
N LEU A 30 -3.17 27.54 -104.96
CA LEU A 30 -2.92 26.10 -105.20
C LEU A 30 -4.09 25.35 -105.83
N ALA A 31 -4.15 25.39 -107.16
CA ALA A 31 -5.18 24.77 -107.97
C ALA A 31 -4.64 23.43 -108.47
N CYS A 32 -5.12 22.32 -107.91
CA CYS A 32 -4.97 21.02 -108.57
C CYS A 32 -5.93 20.98 -109.77
N ARG A 33 -5.39 20.61 -110.94
CA ARG A 33 -6.12 20.60 -112.22
C ARG A 33 -6.75 19.24 -112.55
N SER A 34 -6.56 18.23 -111.71
CA SER A 34 -7.27 16.95 -111.82
C SER A 34 -7.34 16.25 -110.46
N VAL A 35 -8.25 15.27 -110.33
CA VAL A 35 -8.37 14.42 -109.14
C VAL A 35 -7.31 13.30 -109.11
N GLU A 36 -6.46 13.22 -110.15
CA GLU A 36 -5.46 12.16 -110.36
C GLU A 36 -4.00 12.64 -110.19
N GLU A 37 -3.77 13.86 -109.68
CA GLU A 37 -2.44 14.29 -109.20
C GLU A 37 -2.34 14.19 -107.67
N PRO A 38 -1.97 13.02 -107.10
CA PRO A 38 -1.73 12.85 -105.68
C PRO A 38 -0.34 13.36 -105.27
N ALA A 39 0.07 14.54 -105.74
CA ALA A 39 1.43 15.07 -105.53
C ALA A 39 1.51 16.23 -104.51
N ALA A 40 0.40 16.67 -103.92
CA ALA A 40 0.37 17.79 -102.95
C ALA A 40 -0.11 17.40 -101.53
N LEU A 41 -0.55 16.17 -101.31
CA LEU A 41 -1.09 15.70 -100.02
C LEU A 41 -0.17 14.71 -99.29
N ASP A 42 0.99 14.37 -99.86
CA ASP A 42 1.95 13.49 -99.19
C ASP A 42 2.86 14.33 -98.26
N GLY A 43 2.74 14.10 -96.96
CA GLY A 43 3.54 14.75 -95.91
C GLY A 43 3.06 16.13 -95.41
N GLN A 44 1.95 16.68 -95.91
CA GLN A 44 1.36 17.93 -95.41
C GLN A 44 0.13 17.69 -94.51
N PRO A 45 -0.13 18.56 -93.50
CA PRO A 45 -1.31 18.41 -92.64
C PRO A 45 -2.59 18.54 -93.48
N PRO A 46 -3.68 17.82 -93.12
CA PRO A 46 -4.93 17.87 -93.87
C PRO A 46 -5.52 19.30 -93.91
N PRO A 47 -6.15 19.70 -95.02
CA PRO A 47 -6.72 21.04 -95.16
C PRO A 47 -7.86 21.27 -94.16
N ASP A 48 -8.02 22.50 -93.69
CA ASP A 48 -9.13 22.88 -92.80
C ASP A 48 -10.42 23.07 -93.62
N VAL A 49 -10.33 23.66 -94.82
CA VAL A 49 -11.46 23.82 -95.75
C VAL A 49 -11.06 23.42 -97.16
N LEU A 50 -11.87 22.58 -97.79
CA LEU A 50 -11.83 22.22 -99.20
C LEU A 50 -12.93 22.97 -99.93
N ILE A 51 -12.57 23.71 -100.97
CA ILE A 51 -13.53 24.35 -101.88
C ILE A 51 -13.44 23.63 -103.21
N VAL A 52 -14.56 23.10 -103.69
CA VAL A 52 -14.58 22.21 -104.86
C VAL A 52 -15.75 22.52 -105.77
N ASP A 53 -15.51 22.46 -107.09
CA ASP A 53 -16.58 22.56 -108.07
C ASP A 53 -17.57 21.39 -107.95
N GLN A 54 -18.85 21.67 -108.15
CA GLN A 54 -19.95 20.72 -108.07
C GLN A 54 -19.72 19.43 -108.87
N LEU A 55 -19.09 19.49 -110.05
CA LEU A 55 -18.82 18.29 -110.86
C LEU A 55 -17.76 17.39 -110.21
N LEU A 56 -16.76 18.00 -109.56
CA LEU A 56 -15.66 17.29 -108.89
C LEU A 56 -16.05 16.80 -107.49
N ALA A 57 -16.97 17.50 -106.82
CA ALA A 57 -17.47 17.11 -105.51
C ALA A 57 -18.22 15.77 -105.52
N ALA A 58 -18.71 15.33 -106.70
CA ALA A 58 -19.38 14.06 -106.92
C ALA A 58 -18.40 12.88 -107.15
N PHE A 59 -17.08 13.12 -107.14
CA PHE A 59 -16.08 12.08 -107.36
C PHE A 59 -15.80 11.27 -106.08
N PRO A 60 -16.18 9.97 -106.00
CA PRO A 60 -16.15 9.20 -104.74
C PRO A 60 -14.77 9.07 -104.05
N PRO A 61 -13.63 8.94 -104.78
CA PRO A 61 -12.31 8.88 -104.16
C PRO A 61 -11.86 10.15 -103.41
N LEU A 62 -12.49 11.30 -103.66
CA LEU A 62 -12.08 12.58 -103.06
C LEU A 62 -12.27 12.56 -101.53
N ALA A 63 -13.38 11.99 -101.05
CA ALA A 63 -13.65 11.90 -99.61
C ALA A 63 -12.72 10.92 -98.88
N ALA A 64 -12.15 9.92 -99.59
CA ALA A 64 -11.24 8.94 -99.01
C ALA A 64 -9.85 9.51 -98.65
N HIS A 65 -9.46 10.62 -99.28
CA HIS A 65 -8.17 11.29 -99.05
C HIS A 65 -8.26 12.46 -98.06
N LEU A 66 -9.43 12.68 -97.45
CA LEU A 66 -9.68 13.76 -96.52
C LEU A 66 -9.87 13.21 -95.10
N THR A 67 -9.78 14.11 -94.13
CA THR A 67 -10.16 13.81 -92.75
C THR A 67 -11.56 14.36 -92.48
N PRO A 68 -12.42 13.70 -91.68
CA PRO A 68 -13.75 14.23 -91.31
C PRO A 68 -13.73 15.61 -90.63
N ARG A 69 -12.55 16.08 -90.20
CA ARG A 69 -12.29 17.43 -89.70
C ARG A 69 -12.33 18.50 -90.79
N THR A 70 -11.98 18.16 -92.03
CA THR A 70 -12.02 19.08 -93.17
C THR A 70 -13.46 19.44 -93.50
N ALA A 71 -13.77 20.73 -93.56
CA ALA A 71 -15.05 21.24 -94.04
C ALA A 71 -15.00 21.38 -95.56
N VAL A 72 -16.10 21.03 -96.24
CA VAL A 72 -16.19 20.99 -97.70
C VAL A 72 -17.22 22.02 -98.15
N LEU A 73 -16.81 22.90 -99.06
CA LEU A 73 -17.64 23.93 -99.65
C LEU A 73 -17.77 23.66 -101.15
N VAL A 74 -18.94 23.18 -101.56
CA VAL A 74 -19.25 22.90 -102.97
C VAL A 74 -19.71 24.18 -103.65
N ILE A 75 -19.12 24.52 -104.79
CA ILE A 75 -19.53 25.67 -105.60
C ILE A 75 -20.09 25.19 -106.94
N GLY A 76 -21.23 25.74 -107.36
CA GLY A 76 -21.85 25.38 -108.64
C GLY A 76 -22.97 26.32 -109.06
N ARG A 77 -23.66 25.99 -110.15
CA ARG A 77 -24.79 26.78 -110.66
C ARG A 77 -26.15 26.15 -110.35
N ASP A 78 -26.17 24.85 -110.04
CA ASP A 78 -27.40 24.09 -109.83
C ASP A 78 -27.51 23.60 -108.37
N GLU A 79 -28.38 24.24 -107.60
CA GLU A 79 -28.62 23.89 -106.19
C GLU A 79 -29.22 22.49 -106.03
N ILE A 80 -30.03 22.01 -106.99
CA ILE A 80 -30.68 20.69 -106.89
C ILE A 80 -29.65 19.59 -107.02
N SER A 81 -28.79 19.67 -108.04
CA SER A 81 -27.72 18.70 -108.23
C SER A 81 -26.68 18.78 -107.11
N ALA A 82 -26.44 19.97 -106.54
CA ALA A 82 -25.49 20.12 -105.45
C ALA A 82 -25.99 19.48 -104.15
N ARG A 83 -27.30 19.56 -103.87
CA ARG A 83 -27.91 18.86 -102.74
C ARG A 83 -27.75 17.35 -102.85
N ARG A 84 -27.97 16.78 -104.05
CA ARG A 84 -27.72 15.34 -104.28
C ARG A 84 -26.28 14.97 -103.99
N THR A 85 -25.32 15.78 -104.49
CA THR A 85 -23.91 15.56 -104.19
C THR A 85 -23.63 15.65 -102.69
N MET A 86 -24.19 16.61 -101.97
CA MET A 86 -24.00 16.72 -100.51
C MET A 86 -24.54 15.50 -99.75
N ASP A 87 -25.65 14.92 -100.19
CA ASP A 87 -26.25 13.74 -99.57
C ASP A 87 -25.41 12.45 -99.79
N GLU A 88 -24.60 12.41 -100.86
CA GLU A 88 -23.71 11.27 -101.18
C GLU A 88 -22.39 11.30 -100.38
N TRP A 89 -22.07 12.40 -99.69
CA TRP A 89 -20.84 12.49 -98.89
C TRP A 89 -20.89 11.63 -97.62
N PRO A 90 -19.75 11.03 -97.20
CA PRO A 90 -19.73 10.19 -96.01
C PRO A 90 -20.20 10.91 -94.74
N VAL A 91 -20.91 10.17 -93.89
CA VAL A 91 -21.41 10.67 -92.60
C VAL A 91 -20.22 11.13 -91.75
N GLY A 92 -20.29 12.38 -91.25
CA GLY A 92 -19.26 12.98 -90.41
C GLY A 92 -18.50 14.14 -91.06
N TYR A 93 -18.62 14.35 -92.38
CA TYR A 93 -18.13 15.56 -93.04
C TYR A 93 -19.11 16.73 -92.87
N TYR A 94 -18.59 17.96 -92.85
CA TYR A 94 -19.43 19.16 -93.01
C TYR A 94 -19.36 19.53 -94.48
N VAL A 95 -20.49 19.52 -95.17
CA VAL A 95 -20.59 19.88 -96.58
C VAL A 95 -21.65 20.98 -96.71
N ASP A 96 -21.28 22.09 -97.34
CA ASP A 96 -22.19 23.22 -97.63
C ASP A 96 -22.09 23.59 -99.10
N PHE A 97 -23.17 24.12 -99.67
CA PHE A 97 -23.22 24.55 -101.07
C PHE A 97 -23.40 26.05 -101.17
N VAL A 98 -22.68 26.67 -102.10
CA VAL A 98 -22.85 28.07 -102.43
C VAL A 98 -22.83 28.30 -103.94
N PRO A 99 -23.77 29.08 -104.52
CA PRO A 99 -23.70 29.44 -105.93
C PRO A 99 -22.40 30.16 -106.30
N LEU A 100 -21.95 29.95 -107.53
CA LEU A 100 -20.83 30.67 -108.13
C LEU A 100 -21.01 32.21 -107.96
N PRO A 101 -20.01 32.92 -107.42
CA PRO A 101 -20.10 34.36 -107.18
C PRO A 101 -20.03 35.12 -108.52
N THR A 102 -21.18 35.34 -109.13
CA THR A 102 -21.33 36.01 -110.45
C THR A 102 -21.82 37.45 -110.31
N ASP A 103 -22.48 37.76 -109.20
CA ASP A 103 -22.97 39.10 -108.83
C ASP A 103 -22.66 39.41 -107.35
N GLN A 104 -23.01 40.62 -106.89
CA GLN A 104 -22.74 41.05 -105.52
C GLN A 104 -23.48 40.22 -104.46
N SER A 105 -24.69 39.74 -104.75
CA SER A 105 -25.52 38.95 -103.84
C SER A 105 -24.96 37.54 -103.62
N THR A 106 -24.60 36.87 -104.71
CA THR A 106 -23.96 35.55 -104.73
C THR A 106 -22.57 35.60 -104.10
N ARG A 107 -21.84 36.71 -104.27
CA ARG A 107 -20.55 36.94 -103.60
C ARG A 107 -20.66 37.02 -102.08
N GLU A 108 -21.66 37.73 -101.56
CA GLU A 108 -21.89 37.74 -100.12
C GLU A 108 -22.29 36.37 -99.58
N ARG A 109 -23.11 35.62 -100.34
CA ARG A 109 -23.49 34.26 -99.97
C ARG A 109 -22.26 33.35 -99.92
N TYR A 110 -21.33 33.49 -100.87
CA TYR A 110 -20.04 32.79 -100.90
C TYR A 110 -19.19 33.07 -99.66
N LEU A 111 -19.01 34.35 -99.31
CA LEU A 111 -18.23 34.73 -98.13
C LEU A 111 -18.89 34.23 -96.83
N ARG A 112 -20.22 34.23 -96.74
CA ARG A 112 -20.94 33.66 -95.59
C ARG A 112 -20.75 32.15 -95.49
N GLY A 113 -20.91 31.41 -96.58
CA GLY A 113 -20.67 29.96 -96.61
C GLY A 113 -19.24 29.59 -96.24
N LEU A 114 -18.25 30.31 -96.77
CA LEU A 114 -16.84 30.11 -96.43
C LEU A 114 -16.54 30.34 -94.94
N ARG A 115 -17.11 31.39 -94.34
CA ARG A 115 -16.97 31.64 -92.89
C ARG A 115 -17.54 30.48 -92.06
N ARG A 116 -18.71 29.95 -92.44
CA ARG A 116 -19.32 28.80 -91.75
C ARG A 116 -18.45 27.55 -91.86
N ALA A 117 -17.91 27.26 -93.05
CA ALA A 117 -17.00 26.14 -93.25
C ALA A 117 -15.73 26.23 -92.38
N LEU A 118 -15.11 27.42 -92.31
CA LEU A 118 -13.94 27.67 -91.45
C LEU A 118 -14.26 27.49 -89.96
N GLU A 119 -15.43 27.96 -89.52
CA GLU A 119 -15.87 27.83 -88.12
C GLU A 119 -16.15 26.37 -87.76
N GLN A 120 -16.77 25.60 -88.64
CA GLN A 120 -17.01 24.16 -88.44
C GLN A 120 -15.73 23.35 -88.36
N ALA A 121 -14.77 23.60 -89.25
CA ALA A 121 -13.45 22.99 -89.18
C ALA A 121 -12.73 23.32 -87.86
N ARG A 122 -12.90 24.54 -87.35
CA ARG A 122 -12.37 24.95 -86.03
C ARG A 122 -13.03 24.21 -84.88
N LEU A 123 -14.36 24.11 -84.87
CA LEU A 123 -15.09 23.42 -83.80
C LEU A 123 -14.73 21.94 -83.74
N LYS A 124 -14.66 21.26 -84.89
CA LYS A 124 -14.23 19.85 -84.95
C LYS A 124 -12.81 19.64 -84.44
N ALA A 125 -11.88 20.53 -84.80
CA ALA A 125 -10.51 20.48 -84.29
C ALA A 125 -10.44 20.64 -82.75
N GLU A 126 -11.29 21.51 -82.19
CA GLU A 126 -11.34 21.72 -80.74
C GLU A 126 -11.99 20.54 -80.02
N VAL A 127 -13.05 19.95 -80.58
CA VAL A 127 -13.66 18.72 -80.06
C VAL A 127 -12.64 17.59 -80.03
N GLU A 128 -11.87 17.40 -81.11
CA GLU A 128 -10.83 16.37 -81.20
C GLU A 128 -9.74 16.57 -80.14
N LYS A 129 -9.28 17.82 -79.94
CA LYS A 129 -8.33 18.19 -78.89
C LYS A 129 -8.88 17.94 -77.48
N LEU A 130 -10.15 18.24 -77.24
CA LEU A 130 -10.82 17.99 -75.96
C LEU A 130 -11.03 16.48 -75.71
N THR A 131 -11.34 15.69 -76.75
CA THR A 131 -11.40 14.22 -76.63
C THR A 131 -10.04 13.59 -76.38
N ALA A 132 -8.97 14.11 -76.99
CA ALA A 132 -7.60 13.68 -76.72
C ALA A 132 -7.16 14.04 -75.29
N GLN A 133 -7.58 15.19 -74.76
CA GLN A 133 -7.38 15.54 -73.35
C GLN A 133 -8.19 14.63 -72.40
N LYS A 134 -9.38 14.18 -72.81
CA LYS A 134 -10.21 13.25 -72.03
C LYS A 134 -9.61 11.83 -71.96
N ALA A 135 -8.73 11.46 -72.89
CA ALA A 135 -7.92 10.24 -72.83
C ALA A 135 -6.80 10.29 -71.77
N SER A 136 -6.59 11.41 -71.07
CA SER A 136 -5.69 11.55 -69.90
C SER A 136 -6.23 10.89 -68.62
N GLN A 137 -7.14 9.91 -68.73
CA GLN A 137 -7.61 9.15 -67.56
C GLN A 137 -6.48 8.36 -66.89
N ASP A 138 -5.43 7.98 -67.62
CA ASP A 138 -4.30 7.23 -67.04
C ASP A 138 -3.41 8.11 -66.16
N ARG A 139 -3.08 9.34 -66.58
CA ARG A 139 -2.39 10.31 -65.70
C ARG A 139 -3.23 10.71 -64.49
N ALA A 140 -4.54 10.88 -64.67
CA ALA A 140 -5.43 11.16 -63.54
C ALA A 140 -5.45 9.99 -62.56
N ARG A 141 -5.50 8.73 -63.05
CA ARG A 141 -5.45 7.53 -62.21
C ARG A 141 -4.13 7.37 -61.47
N GLU A 142 -2.99 7.62 -62.13
CA GLU A 142 -1.66 7.64 -61.48
C GLU A 142 -1.57 8.72 -60.39
N VAL A 143 -2.02 9.93 -60.69
CA VAL A 143 -2.05 11.02 -59.69
C VAL A 143 -3.01 10.68 -58.54
N TYR A 144 -4.17 10.06 -58.81
CA TYR A 144 -5.06 9.61 -57.74
C TYR A 144 -4.50 8.44 -56.92
N SER A 145 -3.73 7.52 -57.52
CA SER A 145 -3.05 6.46 -56.76
C SER A 145 -1.93 7.03 -55.89
N GLU A 146 -1.12 7.95 -56.42
CA GLU A 146 -0.08 8.65 -55.65
C GLU A 146 -0.69 9.45 -54.50
N ILE A 147 -1.77 10.21 -54.76
CA ILE A 147 -2.49 10.94 -53.70
C ILE A 147 -3.06 9.97 -52.65
N ARG A 148 -3.56 8.80 -53.06
CA ARG A 148 -4.09 7.79 -52.13
C ARG A 148 -2.99 7.17 -51.26
N GLU A 149 -1.83 6.88 -51.84
CA GLU A 149 -0.65 6.39 -51.12
C GLU A 149 -0.11 7.45 -50.15
N ILE A 150 0.05 8.69 -50.60
CA ILE A 150 0.46 9.82 -49.76
C ILE A 150 -0.55 10.02 -48.62
N LYS A 151 -1.85 9.96 -48.89
CA LYS A 151 -2.91 10.07 -47.88
C LYS A 151 -2.86 8.92 -46.87
N SER A 152 -2.62 7.68 -47.32
CA SER A 152 -2.47 6.53 -46.43
C SER A 152 -1.24 6.69 -45.54
N PHE A 153 -0.10 7.07 -46.12
CA PHE A 153 1.14 7.30 -45.39
C PHE A 153 1.02 8.44 -44.36
N LEU A 154 0.36 9.54 -44.74
CA LEU A 154 0.07 10.64 -43.81
C LEU A 154 -0.86 10.19 -42.68
N ASN A 155 -1.93 9.45 -42.99
CA ASN A 155 -2.81 8.90 -41.97
C ASN A 155 -2.07 7.96 -41.02
N ASP A 156 -1.26 7.03 -41.53
CA ASP A 156 -0.51 6.08 -40.70
C ASP A 156 0.52 6.80 -39.81
N ASN A 157 1.19 7.82 -40.32
CA ASN A 157 2.10 8.64 -39.52
C ASN A 157 1.37 9.49 -38.48
N VAL A 158 0.22 10.07 -38.84
CA VAL A 158 -0.62 10.82 -37.88
C VAL A 158 -1.15 9.88 -36.80
N VAL A 159 -1.58 8.66 -37.15
CA VAL A 159 -2.01 7.65 -36.18
C VAL A 159 -0.86 7.25 -35.27
N LYS A 160 0.32 6.92 -35.81
CA LYS A 160 1.51 6.59 -34.99
C LYS A 160 1.93 7.75 -34.08
N GLU A 161 1.85 8.99 -34.55
CA GLU A 161 2.18 10.16 -33.75
C GLU A 161 1.12 10.42 -32.65
N LEU A 162 -0.16 10.20 -32.96
CA LEU A 162 -1.24 10.23 -31.98
C LEU A 162 -1.09 9.11 -30.94
N GLU A 163 -0.74 7.90 -31.34
CA GLU A 163 -0.46 6.78 -30.43
C GLU A 163 0.71 7.12 -29.49
N LYS A 164 1.80 7.69 -30.01
CA LYS A 164 2.91 8.17 -29.19
C LYS A 164 2.47 9.26 -28.21
N ARG A 165 1.69 10.25 -28.66
CA ARG A 165 1.18 11.32 -27.79
C ARG A 165 0.23 10.78 -26.72
N ILE A 166 -0.67 9.88 -27.08
CA ILE A 166 -1.59 9.23 -26.13
C ILE A 166 -0.78 8.42 -25.11
N ALA A 167 0.22 7.64 -25.55
CA ALA A 167 1.08 6.88 -24.64
C ALA A 167 1.85 7.80 -23.68
N LEU A 168 2.41 8.92 -24.17
CA LEU A 168 3.05 9.93 -23.34
C LEU A 168 2.08 10.58 -22.35
N GLN A 169 0.86 10.89 -22.78
CA GLN A 169 -0.16 11.53 -21.95
C GLN A 169 -0.70 10.57 -20.89
N VAL A 170 -0.91 9.31 -21.23
CA VAL A 170 -1.25 8.23 -20.27
C VAL A 170 -0.12 8.08 -19.25
N ARG A 171 1.14 8.04 -19.69
CA ARG A 171 2.30 7.97 -18.80
C ARG A 171 2.39 9.19 -17.88
N TYR A 172 2.11 10.38 -18.39
CA TYR A 172 2.08 11.62 -17.61
C TYR A 172 0.96 11.60 -16.56
N LEU A 173 -0.26 11.22 -16.94
CA LEU A 173 -1.39 11.10 -16.01
C LEU A 173 -1.14 10.04 -14.94
N TRP A 174 -0.54 8.92 -15.32
CA TRP A 174 -0.12 7.88 -14.38
C TRP A 174 0.94 8.42 -13.39
N PHE A 175 1.94 9.15 -13.89
CA PHE A 175 2.96 9.78 -13.06
C PHE A 175 2.34 10.79 -12.08
N GLN A 176 1.41 11.64 -12.53
CA GLN A 176 0.71 12.61 -11.68
C GLN A 176 -0.11 11.91 -10.59
N ARG A 177 -0.87 10.87 -10.94
CA ARG A 177 -1.63 10.08 -9.95
C ARG A 177 -0.71 9.40 -8.94
N ARG A 178 0.41 8.83 -9.40
CA ARG A 178 1.41 8.22 -8.53
C ARG A 178 2.04 9.25 -7.59
N LYS A 179 2.38 10.44 -8.10
CA LYS A 179 2.88 11.57 -7.31
C LYS A 179 1.87 12.02 -6.24
N GLN A 180 0.60 12.19 -6.60
CA GLN A 180 -0.46 12.54 -5.65
C GLN A 180 -0.64 11.49 -4.54
N LYS A 181 -0.57 10.20 -4.88
CA LYS A 181 -0.59 9.11 -3.89
C LYS A 181 0.59 9.20 -2.93
N ILE A 182 1.79 9.46 -3.44
CA ILE A 182 3.00 9.67 -2.62
C ILE A 182 2.78 10.87 -1.69
N GLU A 183 2.37 12.03 -2.21
CA GLU A 183 2.12 13.23 -1.38
C GLU A 183 1.03 13.02 -0.33
N GLY A 184 0.01 12.20 -0.63
CA GLY A 184 -1.01 11.80 0.34
C GLY A 184 -0.46 10.91 1.45
N LEU A 185 0.32 9.90 1.08
CA LEU A 185 1.03 9.01 2.01
C LEU A 185 1.97 9.78 2.92
N LEU A 186 2.79 10.69 2.36
CA LEU A 186 3.70 11.52 3.14
C LEU A 186 2.94 12.35 4.18
N ARG A 187 1.81 12.97 3.81
CA ARG A 187 0.97 13.71 4.76
C ARG A 187 0.49 12.81 5.90
N LYS A 188 0.03 11.60 5.62
CA LYS A 188 -0.38 10.64 6.67
C LYS A 188 0.78 10.26 7.60
N ILE A 189 1.96 9.98 7.04
CA ILE A 189 3.17 9.68 7.83
C ILE A 189 3.51 10.84 8.77
N TYR A 190 3.47 12.09 8.29
CA TYR A 190 3.75 13.26 9.13
C TYR A 190 2.69 13.52 10.20
N MET A 191 1.41 13.22 9.90
CA MET A 191 0.30 13.38 10.83
C MET A 191 0.18 12.23 11.84
N ALA A 192 0.89 11.11 11.64
CA ALA A 192 0.90 10.01 12.60
C ALA A 192 1.41 10.49 13.96
N ASN A 193 0.59 10.30 14.99
CA ASN A 193 0.88 10.67 16.38
C ASN A 193 0.96 9.44 17.31
N ASP A 194 0.68 8.26 16.77
CA ASP A 194 0.83 6.98 17.43
C ASP A 194 1.33 5.94 16.42
N VAL A 195 1.72 4.78 16.94
CA VAL A 195 2.31 3.70 16.15
C VAL A 195 1.31 3.08 15.18
N SER A 196 0.06 2.89 15.61
CA SER A 196 -0.98 2.31 14.77
C SER A 196 -1.22 3.19 13.54
N SER A 197 -1.29 4.51 13.71
CA SER A 197 -1.40 5.48 12.62
C SER A 197 -0.23 5.39 11.63
N LEU A 198 1.01 5.21 12.11
CA LEU A 198 2.17 5.01 11.23
C LEU A 198 2.07 3.67 10.48
N LEU A 199 1.68 2.62 11.20
CA LEU A 199 1.55 1.28 10.70
C LEU A 199 0.46 1.14 9.62
N ASP A 200 -0.64 1.89 9.71
CA ASP A 200 -1.66 1.96 8.66
C ASP A 200 -1.08 2.47 7.33
N THR A 201 -0.13 3.41 7.39
CA THR A 201 0.54 3.93 6.17
C THR A 201 1.39 2.87 5.48
N VAL A 202 1.94 1.89 6.21
CA VAL A 202 2.73 0.79 5.64
C VAL A 202 1.87 -0.04 4.68
N SER A 203 0.61 -0.27 5.02
CA SER A 203 -0.33 -1.00 4.15
C SER A 203 -0.61 -0.23 2.85
N GLU A 204 -0.76 1.09 2.91
CA GLU A 204 -0.93 1.92 1.72
C GLU A 204 0.32 1.98 0.81
N ILE A 205 1.52 1.83 1.38
CA ILE A 205 2.76 1.72 0.61
C ILE A 205 2.73 0.48 -0.28
N LYS A 206 2.19 -0.65 0.20
CA LYS A 206 2.03 -1.87 -0.62
C LYS A 206 1.24 -1.58 -1.91
N ASP A 207 0.13 -0.87 -1.78
CA ASP A 207 -0.75 -0.53 -2.91
C ASP A 207 -0.08 0.45 -3.88
N LEU A 208 0.67 1.42 -3.35
CA LEU A 208 1.49 2.32 -4.16
C LEU A 208 2.55 1.56 -4.95
N MET A 209 3.18 0.57 -4.31
CA MET A 209 4.22 -0.27 -4.88
C MET A 209 3.66 -1.37 -5.79
N GLN A 210 2.34 -1.56 -5.82
CA GLN A 210 1.66 -2.64 -6.54
C GLN A 210 2.22 -4.02 -6.14
N ALA A 211 2.49 -4.22 -4.85
CA ALA A 211 3.04 -5.44 -4.31
C ALA A 211 1.93 -6.39 -3.82
N SER A 212 2.17 -7.70 -3.83
CA SER A 212 1.24 -8.66 -3.19
C SER A 212 1.28 -8.57 -1.67
N GLY A 213 2.39 -8.11 -1.09
CA GLY A 213 2.55 -8.03 0.36
C GLY A 213 3.66 -7.06 0.74
N ILE A 214 3.59 -6.58 1.98
CA ILE A 214 4.61 -5.75 2.63
C ILE A 214 4.95 -6.29 4.01
N THR A 215 6.21 -6.11 4.40
CA THR A 215 6.72 -6.41 5.73
C THR A 215 7.54 -5.22 6.21
N PHE A 216 7.36 -4.87 7.48
CA PHE A 216 8.06 -3.77 8.13
C PHE A 216 8.74 -4.30 9.38
N TYR A 217 10.06 -4.20 9.40
CA TYR A 217 10.90 -4.65 10.50
C TYR A 217 11.50 -3.47 11.25
N ILE A 218 11.67 -3.66 12.54
CA ILE A 218 12.53 -2.85 13.39
C ILE A 218 13.74 -3.69 13.79
N LEU A 219 14.92 -3.08 13.76
CA LEU A 219 16.12 -3.70 14.30
C LEU A 219 16.02 -3.74 15.83
N ASP A 220 16.23 -4.92 16.39
CA ASP A 220 16.20 -5.19 17.82
C ASP A 220 17.43 -6.02 18.21
N GLU A 221 17.71 -6.10 19.51
CA GLU A 221 18.84 -6.88 20.02
C GLU A 221 18.45 -7.57 21.33
N ASN A 222 18.74 -8.87 21.42
CA ASN A 222 18.65 -9.61 22.67
C ASN A 222 19.83 -10.59 22.80
N GLU A 223 19.98 -11.21 23.97
CA GLU A 223 21.13 -12.10 24.24
C GLU A 223 21.04 -13.46 23.53
N THR A 224 19.82 -13.96 23.32
CA THR A 224 19.60 -15.30 22.73
C THR A 224 19.86 -15.31 21.23
N LEU A 225 19.41 -14.27 20.53
CA LEU A 225 19.43 -14.15 19.08
C LEU A 225 20.47 -13.15 18.56
N GLY A 226 21.10 -12.38 19.45
CA GLY A 226 21.96 -11.26 19.07
C GLY A 226 21.13 -10.11 18.47
N LYS A 227 21.67 -9.44 17.45
CA LYS A 227 20.90 -8.47 16.66
C LYS A 227 19.98 -9.19 15.68
N PHE A 228 18.72 -8.78 15.65
CA PHE A 228 17.72 -9.39 14.78
C PHE A 228 16.69 -8.38 14.31
N LEU A 229 16.02 -8.69 13.21
CA LEU A 229 14.91 -7.93 12.68
C LEU A 229 13.60 -8.46 13.24
N LYS A 230 12.95 -7.65 14.07
CA LYS A 230 11.64 -7.91 14.64
C LYS A 230 10.58 -7.36 13.69
N PRO A 231 9.72 -8.22 13.10
CA PRO A 231 8.65 -7.75 12.24
C PRO A 231 7.53 -7.12 13.07
N LEU A 232 7.12 -5.90 12.70
CA LEU A 232 5.89 -5.27 13.19
C LEU A 232 4.71 -5.58 12.27
N VAL A 233 4.97 -5.65 10.97
CA VAL A 233 4.02 -6.09 9.94
C VAL A 233 4.67 -7.23 9.21
N TRP A 234 3.96 -8.34 9.03
CA TRP A 234 4.38 -9.44 8.16
C TRP A 234 3.28 -9.75 7.15
N ASN A 235 3.61 -9.60 5.87
CA ASN A 235 2.70 -9.97 4.78
C ASN A 235 1.29 -9.36 4.96
N ASP A 236 1.29 -8.04 5.20
CA ASP A 236 0.14 -7.16 5.43
C ASP A 236 -0.57 -7.29 6.78
N GLU A 237 -0.10 -8.19 7.67
CA GLU A 237 -0.74 -8.43 8.96
C GLU A 237 0.10 -7.92 10.12
N PHE A 238 -0.56 -7.29 11.09
CA PHE A 238 0.06 -6.90 12.35
C PHE A 238 0.38 -8.13 13.18
N LEU A 239 1.67 -8.31 13.47
CA LEU A 239 2.09 -9.42 14.31
C LEU A 239 1.97 -9.02 15.78
N SER A 240 1.18 -9.80 16.51
CA SER A 240 1.25 -9.82 17.97
C SER A 240 2.48 -10.60 18.45
N HIS A 241 2.81 -10.41 19.73
CA HIS A 241 4.11 -10.73 20.29
C HIS A 241 4.45 -12.22 20.48
N TYR A 242 3.55 -13.16 20.16
CA TYR A 242 3.82 -14.60 20.36
C TYR A 242 4.29 -15.31 19.08
N GLU A 243 3.98 -14.78 17.89
CA GLU A 243 4.35 -15.43 16.62
C GLU A 243 5.57 -14.84 15.93
N PHE A 244 6.05 -13.66 16.34
CA PHE A 244 7.16 -12.98 15.66
C PHE A 244 8.42 -13.85 15.55
N SER A 245 8.66 -14.77 16.50
CA SER A 245 9.82 -15.67 16.51
C SER A 245 9.98 -16.51 15.24
N LYS A 246 8.86 -16.92 14.60
CA LYS A 246 8.85 -17.65 13.32
C LYS A 246 9.24 -16.75 12.14
N TYR A 247 9.07 -15.44 12.32
CA TYR A 247 9.23 -14.39 11.30
C TYR A 247 10.49 -13.54 11.52
N VAL A 248 11.27 -13.78 12.58
CA VAL A 248 12.51 -13.03 12.85
C VAL A 248 13.56 -13.30 11.77
N ALA A 249 14.27 -12.25 11.36
CA ALA A 249 15.53 -12.39 10.61
C ALA A 249 16.71 -12.17 11.55
N LEU A 250 17.56 -13.16 11.76
CA LEU A 250 18.81 -12.96 12.49
C LEU A 250 19.76 -12.13 11.64
N LEU A 251 20.39 -11.09 12.21
CA LEU A 251 21.23 -10.18 11.44
C LEU A 251 22.43 -10.90 10.82
N ASP A 252 22.96 -11.93 11.48
CA ASP A 252 24.09 -12.72 10.98
C ASP A 252 23.70 -13.78 9.94
N SER A 253 22.40 -14.05 9.77
CA SER A 253 21.91 -15.02 8.78
C SER A 253 22.08 -14.54 7.34
N PRO A 254 22.08 -15.42 6.31
CA PRO A 254 22.19 -15.01 4.92
C PRO A 254 20.92 -14.33 4.36
N ASP A 255 19.92 -14.06 5.19
CA ASP A 255 18.62 -13.49 4.84
C ASP A 255 18.69 -12.12 4.13
N PHE A 256 17.75 -11.86 3.21
CA PHE A 256 17.70 -10.62 2.42
C PHE A 256 17.55 -9.37 3.30
N ALA A 257 16.57 -9.35 4.22
CA ALA A 257 16.36 -8.21 5.10
C ALA A 257 17.59 -7.98 6.01
N ALA A 258 18.20 -9.07 6.50
CA ALA A 258 19.43 -8.98 7.29
C ALA A 258 20.63 -8.42 6.50
N GLN A 259 20.77 -8.78 5.22
CA GLN A 259 21.80 -8.21 4.35
C GLN A 259 21.55 -6.72 4.06
N ALA A 260 20.30 -6.31 3.86
CA ALA A 260 19.97 -4.91 3.61
C ALA A 260 20.42 -4.01 4.78
N VAL A 261 20.22 -4.47 6.02
CA VAL A 261 20.70 -3.78 7.23
C VAL A 261 22.22 -3.79 7.32
N ARG A 262 22.86 -4.97 7.17
CA ARG A 262 24.33 -5.09 7.32
C ARG A 262 25.10 -4.27 6.29
N ARG A 263 24.62 -4.26 5.05
CA ARG A 263 25.27 -3.52 3.95
C ARG A 263 24.80 -2.08 3.87
N ARG A 264 23.67 -1.74 4.49
CA ARG A 264 23.01 -0.42 4.39
C ARG A 264 22.68 -0.08 2.94
N GLU A 265 22.28 -1.10 2.18
CA GLU A 265 22.02 -1.04 0.75
C GLU A 265 20.67 -1.70 0.45
N ASP A 266 20.04 -1.25 -0.64
CA ASP A 266 18.79 -1.82 -1.12
C ASP A 266 19.07 -3.15 -1.80
N ILE A 267 18.18 -4.12 -1.62
CA ILE A 267 18.31 -5.45 -2.20
C ILE A 267 17.09 -5.73 -3.06
N THR A 268 17.33 -5.89 -4.35
CA THR A 268 16.31 -6.24 -5.34
C THR A 268 16.59 -7.63 -5.89
N VAL A 269 15.57 -8.48 -5.91
CA VAL A 269 15.66 -9.86 -6.43
C VAL A 269 14.46 -10.12 -7.34
N ILE A 270 14.75 -10.64 -8.54
CA ILE A 270 13.76 -10.86 -9.60
C ILE A 270 13.55 -12.37 -9.84
N ASP A 271 14.46 -13.22 -9.36
CA ASP A 271 14.36 -14.67 -9.44
C ASP A 271 15.02 -15.34 -8.21
N PHE A 272 14.31 -16.30 -7.61
CA PHE A 272 14.72 -17.03 -6.40
C PHE A 272 15.15 -18.48 -6.66
N SER A 273 15.04 -18.97 -7.90
CA SER A 273 15.16 -20.39 -8.25
C SER A 273 16.45 -21.06 -7.72
N HIS A 274 17.52 -20.30 -7.51
CA HIS A 274 18.81 -20.79 -7.01
C HIS A 274 19.41 -19.90 -5.91
N ASP A 275 18.62 -19.00 -5.30
CA ASP A 275 19.16 -18.05 -4.32
C ASP A 275 19.24 -18.68 -2.92
N ARG A 276 20.47 -18.94 -2.47
CA ARG A 276 20.77 -19.51 -1.14
C ARG A 276 20.32 -18.60 0.02
N ARG A 277 19.98 -17.34 -0.24
CA ARG A 277 19.49 -16.38 0.75
C ARG A 277 17.99 -16.53 1.05
N LEU A 278 17.28 -17.38 0.30
CA LEU A 278 15.86 -17.67 0.53
C LEU A 278 15.67 -18.41 1.87
N ALA A 279 15.43 -17.66 2.93
CA ALA A 279 15.17 -18.20 4.26
C ALA A 279 13.85 -18.98 4.31
N LYS A 280 13.80 -20.02 5.17
CA LYS A 280 12.60 -20.87 5.36
C LYS A 280 11.33 -20.07 5.65
N ARG A 281 11.44 -18.96 6.38
CA ARG A 281 10.30 -18.10 6.73
C ARG A 281 9.54 -17.56 5.51
N TYR A 282 10.24 -17.28 4.41
CA TYR A 282 9.59 -16.85 3.16
C TYR A 282 8.85 -18.01 2.49
N VAL A 283 9.40 -19.23 2.58
CA VAL A 283 8.85 -20.42 1.93
C VAL A 283 7.65 -20.97 2.70
N GLU A 284 7.74 -21.03 4.03
CA GLU A 284 6.76 -21.66 4.90
C GLU A 284 5.60 -20.73 5.29
N TYR A 285 5.83 -19.41 5.36
CA TYR A 285 4.88 -18.50 6.00
C TYR A 285 4.44 -17.28 5.15
N LEU A 286 4.80 -17.20 3.87
CA LEU A 286 4.16 -16.24 2.96
C LEU A 286 2.85 -16.82 2.41
N LYS A 287 1.85 -15.94 2.22
CA LYS A 287 0.54 -16.30 1.62
C LYS A 287 0.67 -16.82 0.18
N ALA A 288 1.72 -16.40 -0.53
CA ALA A 288 1.99 -16.81 -1.90
C ALA A 288 3.50 -17.01 -2.10
N PRO A 289 3.91 -17.89 -3.04
CA PRO A 289 5.32 -18.09 -3.36
C PRO A 289 6.02 -16.79 -3.75
N LEU A 290 7.23 -16.60 -3.24
CA LEU A 290 8.04 -15.42 -3.53
C LEU A 290 8.59 -15.47 -4.97
N ARG A 291 8.33 -14.42 -5.75
CA ARG A 291 8.68 -14.27 -7.17
C ARG A 291 9.56 -13.05 -7.42
N SER A 292 9.29 -11.93 -6.75
CA SER A 292 10.17 -10.76 -6.74
C SER A 292 10.22 -10.15 -5.33
N LEU A 293 11.31 -9.48 -4.99
CA LEU A 293 11.54 -8.84 -3.69
C LEU A 293 12.27 -7.50 -3.89
N LEU A 294 11.86 -6.52 -3.10
CA LEU A 294 12.62 -5.29 -2.90
C LEU A 294 12.67 -5.01 -1.40
N CYS A 295 13.89 -5.02 -0.84
CA CYS A 295 14.18 -4.67 0.55
C CYS A 295 14.92 -3.34 0.59
N VAL A 296 14.43 -2.41 1.40
CA VAL A 296 15.04 -1.10 1.59
C VAL A 296 15.30 -0.89 3.09
N PRO A 297 16.56 -0.61 3.51
CA PRO A 297 16.84 -0.31 4.90
C PRO A 297 16.22 1.03 5.30
N ILE A 298 15.72 1.09 6.53
CA ILE A 298 15.23 2.33 7.14
C ILE A 298 16.40 2.94 7.91
N MET A 299 16.91 4.04 7.38
CA MET A 299 18.13 4.69 7.89
C MET A 299 17.78 5.82 8.84
N HIS A 300 18.40 5.85 10.02
CA HIS A 300 18.40 6.99 10.92
C HIS A 300 19.85 7.45 11.10
N GLU A 301 20.14 8.68 10.69
CA GLU A 301 21.51 9.18 10.56
C GLU A 301 22.36 8.27 9.66
N GLN A 302 23.33 7.53 10.22
CA GLN A 302 24.18 6.59 9.50
C GLN A 302 23.91 5.11 9.83
N GLU A 303 22.91 4.84 10.68
CA GLU A 303 22.58 3.49 11.14
C GLU A 303 21.25 3.01 10.57
N ALA A 304 21.20 1.72 10.24
CA ALA A 304 19.95 1.07 9.82
C ALA A 304 19.16 0.67 11.07
N ILE A 305 17.97 1.23 11.25
CA ILE A 305 17.08 0.99 12.40
C ILE A 305 15.93 0.02 12.10
N GLY A 306 15.80 -0.40 10.85
CA GLY A 306 14.75 -1.29 10.39
C GLY A 306 14.86 -1.59 8.89
N VAL A 307 13.87 -2.30 8.35
CA VAL A 307 13.77 -2.63 6.92
C VAL A 307 12.32 -2.56 6.49
N LEU A 308 12.09 -2.00 5.30
CA LEU A 308 10.84 -2.11 4.58
C LEU A 308 11.01 -3.08 3.42
N GLU A 309 10.12 -4.05 3.33
CA GLU A 309 10.25 -5.16 2.39
C GLU A 309 8.93 -5.36 1.65
N VAL A 310 8.96 -5.36 0.31
CA VAL A 310 7.79 -5.60 -0.53
C VAL A 310 8.01 -6.78 -1.46
N TYR A 311 6.95 -7.56 -1.67
CA TYR A 311 6.98 -8.82 -2.40
C TYR A 311 6.10 -8.79 -3.65
N ASN A 312 6.51 -9.54 -4.67
CA ASN A 312 5.71 -9.89 -5.84
C ASN A 312 5.05 -8.67 -6.49
N LYS A 313 5.82 -7.96 -7.31
CA LYS A 313 5.34 -6.81 -8.07
C LYS A 313 4.24 -7.26 -9.04
N HIS A 314 3.17 -6.49 -9.13
CA HIS A 314 2.13 -6.63 -10.14
C HIS A 314 2.28 -5.62 -11.27
N HIS A 315 1.88 -6.03 -12.46
CA HIS A 315 1.65 -5.20 -13.63
C HIS A 315 0.36 -5.67 -14.31
N ASP A 316 -0.59 -4.75 -14.53
CA ASP A 316 -1.90 -5.05 -15.14
C ASP A 316 -2.66 -6.26 -14.53
N GLY A 317 -2.57 -6.41 -13.21
CA GLY A 317 -3.28 -7.45 -12.45
C GLY A 317 -2.61 -8.82 -12.43
N ALA A 318 -1.43 -8.97 -13.05
CA ALA A 318 -0.61 -10.17 -13.01
C ALA A 318 0.76 -9.91 -12.37
N ILE A 319 1.41 -10.95 -11.86
CA ILE A 319 2.77 -10.85 -11.33
C ILE A 319 3.73 -10.47 -12.47
N SER A 320 4.47 -9.38 -12.26
CA SER A 320 5.47 -8.86 -13.20
C SER A 320 6.69 -9.78 -13.26
N PRO A 321 7.07 -10.30 -14.44
CA PRO A 321 8.29 -11.09 -14.58
C PRO A 321 9.58 -10.25 -14.44
N GLN A 322 9.47 -8.91 -14.55
CA GLN A 322 10.59 -7.99 -14.41
C GLN A 322 10.82 -7.57 -12.96
N GLY A 323 9.92 -7.94 -12.03
CA GLY A 323 9.99 -7.53 -10.63
C GLY A 323 9.84 -6.01 -10.45
N PHE A 324 10.49 -5.48 -9.42
CA PHE A 324 10.48 -4.06 -9.07
C PHE A 324 11.51 -3.27 -9.92
N SER A 325 11.10 -2.11 -10.44
CA SER A 325 11.98 -1.26 -11.24
C SER A 325 12.89 -0.35 -10.39
N ARG A 326 13.85 0.35 -11.02
CA ARG A 326 14.67 1.35 -10.32
C ARG A 326 13.85 2.52 -9.78
N GLU A 327 12.78 2.90 -10.48
CA GLU A 327 11.86 3.93 -9.99
C GLU A 327 11.09 3.45 -8.75
N ASP A 328 10.72 2.16 -8.71
CA ASP A 328 10.10 1.56 -7.52
C ASP A 328 11.08 1.59 -6.34
N GLU A 329 12.34 1.22 -6.55
CA GLU A 329 13.41 1.32 -5.54
C GLU A 329 13.55 2.75 -5.00
N GLN A 330 13.65 3.76 -5.88
CA GLN A 330 13.77 5.17 -5.49
C GLN A 330 12.56 5.66 -4.68
N VAL A 331 11.34 5.25 -5.07
CA VAL A 331 10.11 5.62 -4.35
C VAL A 331 10.10 4.99 -2.96
N LEU A 332 10.42 3.70 -2.85
CA LEU A 332 10.43 3.01 -1.56
C LEU A 332 11.52 3.54 -0.62
N ARG A 333 12.70 3.86 -1.17
CA ARG A 333 13.79 4.54 -0.45
C ARG A 333 13.38 5.91 0.07
N GLY A 334 12.76 6.75 -0.75
CA GLY A 334 12.23 8.04 -0.28
C GLY A 334 11.21 7.86 0.85
N LEU A 335 10.30 6.90 0.73
CA LEU A 335 9.31 6.61 1.78
C LEU A 335 9.95 6.06 3.06
N SER A 336 11.01 5.24 2.96
CA SER A 336 11.72 4.70 4.13
C SER A 336 12.39 5.80 4.96
N GLU A 337 12.92 6.83 4.31
CA GLU A 337 13.47 8.03 4.98
C GLU A 337 12.38 8.76 5.78
N HIS A 338 11.19 8.93 5.21
CA HIS A 338 10.07 9.56 5.91
C HIS A 338 9.52 8.69 7.05
N ILE A 339 9.50 7.36 6.90
CA ILE A 339 9.18 6.42 7.98
C ILE A 339 10.21 6.56 9.11
N SER A 340 11.50 6.68 8.80
CA SER A 340 12.54 6.91 9.81
C SER A 340 12.25 8.15 10.65
N LEU A 341 11.91 9.28 10.01
CA LEU A 341 11.53 10.50 10.72
C LEU A 341 10.30 10.30 11.62
N ALA A 342 9.28 9.60 11.14
CA ALA A 342 8.09 9.29 11.94
C ALA A 342 8.41 8.36 13.10
N MET A 343 9.27 7.36 12.91
CA MET A 343 9.74 6.47 13.98
C MET A 343 10.49 7.25 15.06
N THR A 344 11.33 8.22 14.68
CA THR A 344 11.99 9.13 15.63
C THR A 344 10.97 10.00 16.36
N LYS A 345 10.02 10.62 15.64
CA LYS A 345 8.95 11.44 16.22
C LYS A 345 8.13 10.67 17.26
N LEU A 346 7.77 9.42 16.94
CA LEU A 346 7.02 8.51 17.81
C LEU A 346 7.89 7.83 18.87
N ASN A 347 9.18 8.15 18.92
CA ASN A 347 10.16 7.55 19.81
C ASN A 347 10.18 6.02 19.77
N LEU A 348 9.91 5.38 18.62
CA LEU A 348 9.93 3.93 18.43
C LEU A 348 11.33 3.30 18.54
N ILE A 349 12.36 4.15 18.49
CA ILE A 349 13.73 3.80 18.82
C ILE A 349 13.87 3.62 20.34
N GLN A 350 13.22 4.49 21.13
CA GLN A 350 13.34 4.52 22.58
C GLN A 350 12.32 3.65 23.31
N TYR A 351 11.09 3.57 22.81
CA TYR A 351 9.96 2.94 23.46
C TYR A 351 9.35 1.83 22.59
N ASP A 352 8.81 0.82 23.26
CA ASP A 352 8.09 -0.28 22.67
C ASP A 352 6.75 0.21 22.12
N ALA A 353 6.50 -0.13 20.85
CA ALA A 353 5.34 0.29 20.10
C ALA A 353 3.99 -0.08 20.74
N LEU A 354 3.95 -1.24 21.41
CA LEU A 354 2.73 -1.76 21.99
C LEU A 354 2.45 -1.14 23.37
N THR A 355 3.45 -1.11 24.24
CA THR A 355 3.28 -0.75 25.66
C THR A 355 3.64 0.69 26.00
N GLY A 356 4.38 1.39 25.13
CA GLY A 356 4.92 2.72 25.40
C GLY A 356 6.03 2.74 26.46
N LEU A 357 6.48 1.57 26.94
CA LEU A 357 7.60 1.43 27.88
C LEU A 357 8.93 1.49 27.14
N LEU A 358 10.04 1.71 27.86
CA LEU A 358 11.36 1.73 27.22
C LEU A 358 11.66 0.39 26.55
N ARG A 359 12.47 0.43 25.48
CA ARG A 359 13.15 -0.75 24.93
C ARG A 359 14.41 -1.08 25.74
N PRO A 360 14.93 -2.32 25.67
CA PRO A 360 16.08 -2.74 26.49
C PRO A 360 17.31 -1.83 26.33
N ASP A 361 17.67 -1.50 25.08
CA ASP A 361 18.86 -0.70 24.78
C ASP A 361 18.80 0.72 25.36
N PRO A 362 17.76 1.52 25.07
CA PRO A 362 17.53 2.82 25.71
C PRO A 362 17.46 2.73 27.24
N PHE A 363 16.88 1.66 27.79
CA PHE A 363 16.81 1.46 29.23
C PHE A 363 18.20 1.34 29.85
N PHE A 364 19.06 0.44 29.34
CA PHE A 364 20.41 0.29 29.87
C PHE A 364 21.22 1.57 29.73
N GLN A 365 21.09 2.29 28.62
CA GLN A 365 21.75 3.58 28.43
C GLN A 365 21.30 4.61 29.48
N LYS A 366 19.99 4.71 29.74
CA LYS A 366 19.45 5.59 30.79
C LYS A 366 19.93 5.19 32.18
N VAL A 367 20.00 3.89 32.48
CA VAL A 367 20.54 3.39 33.75
C VAL A 367 22.00 3.81 33.94
N VAL A 368 22.86 3.61 32.93
CA VAL A 368 24.27 4.06 32.96
C VAL A 368 24.37 5.55 33.25
N VAL A 369 23.60 6.38 32.52
CA VAL A 369 23.58 7.83 32.74
C VAL A 369 23.14 8.18 34.17
N LYS A 370 22.10 7.52 34.68
CA LYS A 370 21.56 7.78 36.03
C LYS A 370 22.55 7.42 37.13
N ILE A 371 23.25 6.29 37.00
CA ILE A 371 24.31 5.87 37.94
C ILE A 371 25.46 6.89 37.93
N HIS A 372 25.96 7.28 36.76
CA HIS A 372 27.04 8.25 36.64
C HIS A 372 26.67 9.64 37.18
N GLN A 373 25.43 10.09 36.94
CA GLN A 373 24.94 11.39 37.44
C GLN A 373 24.82 11.41 38.97
N ARG A 374 24.40 10.31 39.60
CA ARG A 374 24.29 10.21 41.06
C ARG A 374 25.65 10.00 41.74
N SER A 375 26.56 9.22 41.15
CA SER A 375 27.94 9.05 41.65
C SER A 375 28.67 10.39 41.83
N LYS A 376 28.49 11.32 40.87
CA LYS A 376 29.07 12.68 40.94
C LYS A 376 28.54 13.55 42.09
N ARG A 377 27.36 13.25 42.66
CA ARG A 377 26.73 14.06 43.72
C ARG A 377 27.16 13.66 45.14
N ARG A 378 27.93 12.58 45.34
CA ARG A 378 28.53 12.13 46.62
C ARG A 378 27.60 12.07 47.87
N GLN A 379 26.27 12.12 47.74
CA GLN A 379 25.37 12.39 48.88
C GLN A 379 24.16 11.48 49.09
N GLU A 380 24.01 10.36 48.38
CA GLU A 380 22.89 9.43 48.65
C GLU A 380 23.38 8.07 49.17
N THR A 381 22.84 7.67 50.31
CA THR A 381 23.14 6.41 51.03
C THR A 381 22.45 5.17 50.44
N GLY A 382 21.65 5.33 49.37
CA GLY A 382 20.88 4.26 48.74
C GLY A 382 21.66 3.51 47.65
N SER A 383 21.39 2.21 47.53
CA SER A 383 21.77 1.35 46.40
C SER A 383 20.68 1.37 45.31
N TYR A 384 20.92 0.61 44.25
CA TYR A 384 19.97 0.35 43.18
C TYR A 384 19.59 -1.12 43.15
N ALA A 385 18.36 -1.42 42.71
CA ALA A 385 17.91 -2.78 42.48
C ALA A 385 17.52 -2.98 41.01
N MET A 386 17.81 -4.17 40.49
CA MET A 386 17.32 -4.62 39.20
C MET A 386 16.26 -5.70 39.44
N VAL A 387 15.11 -5.58 38.79
CA VAL A 387 14.01 -6.53 38.95
C VAL A 387 13.55 -7.02 37.59
N MET A 388 13.50 -8.34 37.40
CA MET A 388 12.90 -8.97 36.22
C MET A 388 11.53 -9.51 36.58
N GLY A 389 10.50 -9.13 35.84
CA GLY A 389 9.12 -9.59 36.01
C GLY A 389 8.58 -10.24 34.74
N ASP A 390 7.68 -11.21 34.89
CA ASP A 390 7.07 -11.90 33.77
C ASP A 390 5.63 -12.32 34.06
N VAL A 391 4.79 -12.27 33.02
CA VAL A 391 3.37 -12.63 33.08
C VAL A 391 3.16 -14.13 33.14
N ASP A 392 2.61 -14.59 34.26
CA ASP A 392 2.36 -16.00 34.48
C ASP A 392 1.30 -16.51 33.50
N TRP A 393 1.66 -17.53 32.72
CA TRP A 393 0.74 -18.23 31.80
C TRP A 393 0.23 -17.35 30.64
N PHE A 394 1.02 -16.37 30.19
CA PHE A 394 0.62 -15.49 29.08
C PHE A 394 0.38 -16.24 27.76
N LYS A 395 1.19 -17.26 27.45
CA LYS A 395 0.93 -18.15 26.30
C LYS A 395 -0.48 -18.75 26.33
N GLN A 396 -0.92 -19.26 27.48
CA GLN A 396 -2.24 -19.86 27.64
C GLN A 396 -3.36 -18.83 27.44
N TYR A 397 -3.15 -17.60 27.92
CA TYR A 397 -4.07 -16.49 27.69
C TYR A 397 -4.23 -16.21 26.19
N ASN A 398 -3.12 -16.11 25.46
CA ASN A 398 -3.15 -15.85 24.01
C ASN A 398 -3.77 -16.99 23.22
N ASP A 399 -3.39 -18.23 23.52
CA ASP A 399 -3.88 -19.42 22.83
C ASP A 399 -5.41 -19.54 22.95
N ARG A 400 -5.99 -19.04 24.05
CA ARG A 400 -7.43 -19.07 24.30
C ARG A 400 -8.20 -17.86 23.79
N ASN A 401 -7.69 -16.66 24.05
CA ASN A 401 -8.44 -15.41 23.85
C ASN A 401 -8.04 -14.69 22.56
N GLY A 402 -7.06 -15.23 21.85
CA GLY A 402 -6.49 -14.63 20.66
C GLY A 402 -5.46 -13.54 20.99
N HIS A 403 -4.62 -13.31 19.99
CA HIS A 403 -3.49 -12.41 20.05
C HIS A 403 -3.83 -10.95 20.31
N GLU A 404 -4.95 -10.47 19.76
CA GLU A 404 -5.43 -9.11 20.01
C GLU A 404 -5.83 -8.89 21.48
N ALA A 405 -6.42 -9.89 22.14
CA ALA A 405 -6.70 -9.82 23.57
C ALA A 405 -5.39 -9.74 24.37
N GLY A 406 -4.38 -10.53 24.00
CA GLY A 406 -3.03 -10.46 24.58
C GLY A 406 -2.39 -9.08 24.45
N ASN A 407 -2.51 -8.47 23.27
CA ASN A 407 -2.00 -7.13 23.02
C ASN A 407 -2.69 -6.08 23.91
N ARG A 408 -4.03 -6.17 24.09
CA ARG A 408 -4.76 -5.30 25.03
C ARG A 408 -4.32 -5.50 26.47
N LEU A 409 -4.14 -6.76 26.89
CA LEU A 409 -3.67 -7.10 28.23
C LEU A 409 -2.31 -6.45 28.52
N LEU A 410 -1.35 -6.57 27.60
CA LEU A 410 -0.01 -6.01 27.81
C LEU A 410 -0.01 -4.47 27.87
N ARG A 411 -0.87 -3.81 27.10
CA ARG A 411 -1.07 -2.34 27.20
C ARG A 411 -1.57 -1.96 28.59
N GLN A 412 -2.59 -2.65 29.08
CA GLN A 412 -3.17 -2.40 30.39
C GLN A 412 -2.14 -2.69 31.51
N LEU A 413 -1.43 -3.81 31.40
CA LEU A 413 -0.41 -4.21 32.35
C LEU A 413 0.73 -3.19 32.43
N ALA A 414 1.20 -2.67 31.30
CA ALA A 414 2.23 -1.65 31.27
C ALA A 414 1.82 -0.39 32.04
N ALA A 415 0.56 0.05 31.92
CA ALA A 415 0.02 1.16 32.69
C ALA A 415 0.01 0.87 34.20
N VAL A 416 -0.44 -0.33 34.60
CA VAL A 416 -0.46 -0.78 36.01
C VAL A 416 0.96 -0.80 36.59
N LEU A 417 1.91 -1.40 35.87
CA LEU A 417 3.32 -1.47 36.29
C LEU A 417 3.93 -0.07 36.41
N LYS A 418 3.66 0.82 35.45
CA LYS A 418 4.18 2.19 35.46
C LYS A 418 3.61 3.01 36.63
N SER A 419 2.35 2.80 37.00
CA SER A 419 1.73 3.45 38.16
C SER A 419 2.24 2.91 39.51
N SER A 420 2.86 1.73 39.52
CA SER A 420 3.34 1.04 40.73
C SER A 420 4.75 1.46 41.16
N ILE A 421 5.47 2.20 40.31
CA ILE A 421 6.85 2.66 40.51
C ILE A 421 6.93 4.19 40.62
N ARG A 422 8.05 4.71 41.14
CA ARG A 422 8.27 6.15 41.24
C ARG A 422 8.68 6.73 39.89
N ASP A 423 8.53 8.04 39.70
CA ASP A 423 8.98 8.74 38.49
C ASP A 423 10.48 8.58 38.22
N ASP A 424 11.24 8.46 39.32
CA ASP A 424 12.68 8.29 39.29
C ASP A 424 13.11 6.85 38.95
N ASP A 425 12.20 5.87 39.00
CA ASP A 425 12.47 4.49 38.62
C ASP A 425 12.29 4.30 37.11
N LEU A 426 13.06 3.38 36.52
CA LEU A 426 12.93 3.04 35.11
C LEU A 426 12.23 1.70 34.93
N LEU A 427 11.43 1.62 33.88
CA LEU A 427 10.71 0.42 33.46
C LEU A 427 10.88 0.25 31.96
N CYS A 428 11.27 -0.95 31.54
CA CYS A 428 11.34 -1.34 30.15
C CYS A 428 10.60 -2.64 29.92
N ARG A 429 10.09 -2.80 28.70
CA ARG A 429 9.63 -4.09 28.22
C ARG A 429 10.86 -4.84 27.71
N TYR A 430 11.31 -5.84 28.45
CA TYR A 430 12.54 -6.56 28.17
C TYR A 430 12.37 -7.59 27.05
N GLY A 431 11.25 -8.27 27.06
CA GLY A 431 10.92 -9.35 26.13
C GLY A 431 9.44 -9.33 25.71
N GLY A 432 8.91 -10.50 25.32
CA GLY A 432 7.53 -10.58 24.87
C GLY A 432 6.50 -10.36 25.97
N GLU A 433 6.72 -10.97 27.11
CA GLU A 433 5.87 -10.89 28.31
C GLU A 433 6.70 -10.51 29.56
N GLU A 434 7.94 -10.05 29.33
CA GLU A 434 8.96 -9.79 30.35
C GLU A 434 9.20 -8.28 30.49
N PHE A 435 9.34 -7.83 31.73
CA PHE A 435 9.50 -6.44 32.12
C PHE A 435 10.68 -6.29 33.07
N LEU A 436 11.56 -5.33 32.80
CA LEU A 436 12.74 -5.07 33.61
C LEU A 436 12.63 -3.69 34.26
N PHE A 437 12.88 -3.66 35.57
CA PHE A 437 12.78 -2.48 36.40
C PHE A 437 14.15 -2.12 36.95
N PHE A 438 14.45 -0.84 36.99
CA PHE A 438 15.58 -0.28 37.72
C PHE A 438 15.01 0.61 38.84
N LEU A 439 15.07 0.10 40.07
CA LEU A 439 14.56 0.77 41.25
C LEU A 439 15.68 1.56 41.92
N THR A 440 15.38 2.80 42.29
CA THR A 440 16.36 3.74 42.84
C THR A 440 16.11 4.06 44.29
N GLY A 441 17.20 4.31 45.04
CA GLY A 441 17.12 4.67 46.45
C GLY A 441 16.72 3.51 47.37
N VAL A 442 17.13 2.29 47.02
CA VAL A 442 16.87 1.09 47.83
C VAL A 442 18.07 0.85 48.76
N ILE A 443 17.85 0.67 50.06
CA ILE A 443 18.91 0.53 51.05
C ILE A 443 19.35 -0.95 51.19
N SER A 444 18.44 -1.89 50.99
CA SER A 444 18.66 -3.33 51.21
C SER A 444 17.92 -4.22 50.21
N LEU A 445 18.28 -5.50 50.13
CA LEU A 445 17.64 -6.47 49.25
C LEU A 445 16.20 -6.72 49.71
N GLU A 446 15.99 -6.74 51.02
CA GLU A 446 14.69 -6.86 51.66
C GLU A 446 13.76 -5.70 51.27
N GLU A 447 14.25 -4.47 51.26
CA GLU A 447 13.48 -3.31 50.83
C GLU A 447 13.11 -3.41 49.33
N ALA A 448 14.04 -3.84 48.47
CA ALA A 448 13.74 -4.07 47.06
C ALA A 448 12.66 -5.15 46.88
N CYS A 449 12.72 -6.23 47.67
CA CYS A 449 11.70 -7.27 47.66
C CYS A 449 10.34 -6.77 48.13
N VAL A 450 10.28 -5.92 49.18
CA VAL A 450 9.03 -5.32 49.66
C VAL A 450 8.41 -4.42 48.59
N LEU A 451 9.21 -3.58 47.92
CA LEU A 451 8.73 -2.74 46.82
C LEU A 451 8.22 -3.60 45.66
N THR A 452 8.95 -4.65 45.30
CA THR A 452 8.55 -5.58 44.23
C THR A 452 7.30 -6.36 44.58
N GLU A 453 7.13 -6.78 45.84
CA GLU A 453 5.93 -7.47 46.31
C GLU A 453 4.69 -6.56 46.23
N ARG A 454 4.85 -5.25 46.48
CA ARG A 454 3.78 -4.27 46.25
C ARG A 454 3.40 -4.20 44.77
N ILE A 455 4.37 -4.21 43.86
CA ILE A 455 4.10 -4.25 42.40
C ILE A 455 3.34 -5.55 42.06
N ARG A 456 3.82 -6.70 42.54
CA ARG A 456 3.19 -8.00 42.33
C ARG A 456 1.73 -8.02 42.81
N LYS A 457 1.47 -7.55 44.02
CA LYS A 457 0.11 -7.43 44.59
C LYS A 457 -0.77 -6.46 43.82
N THR A 458 -0.20 -5.36 43.30
CA THR A 458 -0.96 -4.40 42.49
C THR A 458 -1.42 -5.03 41.19
N VAL A 459 -0.56 -5.82 40.54
CA VAL A 459 -0.95 -6.61 39.35
C VAL A 459 -2.00 -7.66 39.72
N GLU A 460 -1.77 -8.42 40.79
CA GLU A 460 -2.70 -9.47 41.25
C GLU A 460 -4.09 -8.93 41.64
N ALA A 461 -4.17 -7.70 42.14
CA ALA A 461 -5.42 -7.07 42.56
C ALA A 461 -6.14 -6.35 41.42
N HIS A 462 -5.49 -6.13 40.28
CA HIS A 462 -6.03 -5.41 39.14
C HIS A 462 -6.77 -6.38 38.21
N TYR A 463 -8.00 -6.03 37.83
CA TYR A 463 -8.80 -6.85 36.91
C TYR A 463 -8.33 -6.69 35.46
N PHE A 464 -8.01 -7.80 34.82
CA PHE A 464 -7.75 -7.91 33.39
C PHE A 464 -8.88 -8.65 32.69
N GLU A 465 -9.25 -8.18 31.49
CA GLU A 465 -10.24 -8.85 30.64
C GLU A 465 -9.85 -10.33 30.43
N ASN A 466 -10.79 -11.27 30.56
CA ASN A 466 -10.58 -12.71 30.38
C ASN A 466 -9.65 -13.41 31.40
N GLU A 467 -9.33 -12.78 32.54
CA GLU A 467 -8.49 -13.40 33.59
C GLU A 467 -9.14 -14.60 34.27
N GLU A 468 -10.47 -14.73 34.22
CA GLU A 468 -11.23 -15.84 34.80
C GLU A 468 -10.87 -17.20 34.19
N PHE A 469 -10.26 -17.19 33.00
CA PHE A 469 -9.81 -18.38 32.30
C PHE A 469 -8.36 -18.77 32.60
N GLN A 470 -7.64 -17.94 33.37
CA GLN A 470 -6.28 -18.23 33.80
C GLN A 470 -6.27 -19.15 35.02
N PRO A 471 -5.14 -19.85 35.27
CA PRO A 471 -5.00 -20.61 36.50
C PRO A 471 -5.31 -19.75 37.72
N ARG A 472 -6.11 -20.27 38.65
CA ARG A 472 -6.60 -19.57 39.86
C ARG A 472 -7.64 -18.46 39.61
N ASN A 473 -8.15 -18.32 38.37
CA ASN A 473 -9.07 -17.28 37.93
C ASN A 473 -8.50 -15.88 38.13
N ASN A 474 -7.20 -15.72 37.89
CA ASN A 474 -6.52 -14.44 38.04
C ASN A 474 -5.31 -14.35 37.11
N LEU A 475 -5.01 -13.15 36.63
CA LEU A 475 -3.75 -12.86 35.97
C LEU A 475 -2.70 -12.48 37.01
N THR A 476 -1.54 -13.13 36.97
CA THR A 476 -0.47 -12.87 37.93
C THR A 476 0.88 -12.67 37.25
N MET A 477 1.83 -12.14 38.00
CA MET A 477 3.23 -12.03 37.57
C MET A 477 4.16 -12.61 38.63
N SER A 478 5.26 -13.19 38.16
CA SER A 478 6.38 -13.60 39.02
C SER A 478 7.54 -12.63 38.84
N PHE A 479 8.35 -12.44 39.88
CA PHE A 479 9.46 -11.49 39.89
C PHE A 479 10.74 -12.06 40.49
N GLY A 480 11.88 -11.69 39.91
CA GLY A 480 13.22 -11.90 40.42
C GLY A 480 13.91 -10.57 40.71
N VAL A 481 14.56 -10.45 41.86
CA VAL A 481 15.18 -9.20 42.35
C VAL A 481 16.67 -9.43 42.58
N THR A 482 17.52 -8.49 42.18
CA THR A 482 18.93 -8.43 42.59
C THR A 482 19.33 -6.99 42.94
N LEU A 483 20.38 -6.82 43.75
CA LEU A 483 20.97 -5.51 44.03
C LEU A 483 22.18 -5.26 43.14
N LEU A 484 22.37 -4.00 42.75
CA LEU A 484 23.62 -3.58 42.12
C LEU A 484 24.74 -3.54 43.18
N PRO A 485 25.98 -3.91 42.82
CA PRO A 485 27.13 -3.79 43.70
C PRO A 485 27.32 -2.35 44.18
N ARG A 486 27.45 -2.16 45.49
CA ARG A 486 27.71 -0.86 46.10
C ARG A 486 29.22 -0.62 46.21
N SER A 487 29.87 -0.37 45.07
CA SER A 487 31.28 0.06 45.04
C SER A 487 31.49 1.23 44.08
N ASP A 488 32.34 2.18 44.49
CA ASP A 488 32.69 3.33 43.64
C ASP A 488 33.36 2.89 42.35
N GLU A 489 34.15 1.81 42.40
CA GLU A 489 34.76 1.18 41.22
C GLU A 489 33.70 0.64 40.24
N PHE A 490 32.66 -0.02 40.75
CA PHE A 490 31.57 -0.50 39.92
C PHE A 490 30.83 0.68 39.27
N PHE A 491 30.49 1.71 40.04
CA PHE A 491 29.78 2.88 39.49
C PHE A 491 30.61 3.68 38.50
N ALA A 492 31.94 3.72 38.63
CA ALA A 492 32.83 4.41 37.70
C ALA A 492 33.04 3.64 36.38
N SER A 493 32.92 2.32 36.40
CA SER A 493 33.17 1.43 35.25
C SER A 493 31.91 0.81 34.66
N VAL A 494 30.74 1.07 35.26
CA VAL A 494 29.47 0.47 34.84
C VAL A 494 29.19 0.77 33.38
N ASN A 495 28.98 -0.30 32.63
CA ASN A 495 28.65 -0.23 31.22
C ASN A 495 27.46 -1.16 30.95
N ARG A 496 27.00 -1.18 29.70
CA ARG A 496 25.86 -1.99 29.27
C ARG A 496 26.06 -3.49 29.53
N TYR A 497 27.29 -4.00 29.37
CA TYR A 497 27.59 -5.41 29.57
C TYR A 497 27.42 -5.83 31.05
N GLU A 498 27.92 -5.02 31.98
CA GLU A 498 27.75 -5.27 33.42
C GLU A 498 26.26 -5.21 33.84
N LEU A 499 25.50 -4.24 33.33
CA LEU A 499 24.07 -4.15 33.65
C LEU A 499 23.26 -5.33 33.11
N LYS A 500 23.63 -5.87 31.94
CA LYS A 500 23.05 -7.08 31.38
C LYS A 500 23.32 -8.29 32.27
N LYS A 501 24.56 -8.44 32.76
CA LYS A 501 24.91 -9.49 33.73
C LYS A 501 24.04 -9.43 34.99
N ILE A 502 23.79 -8.23 35.51
CA ILE A 502 22.91 -8.02 36.67
C ILE A 502 21.43 -8.30 36.31
N ALA A 503 20.97 -7.95 35.11
CA ALA A 503 19.64 -8.32 34.64
C ALA A 503 19.48 -9.86 34.56
N ASN A 504 20.52 -10.58 34.15
CA ASN A 504 20.53 -12.04 34.13
C ASN A 504 20.49 -12.65 35.55
N GLU A 505 21.12 -12.03 36.55
CA GLU A 505 20.95 -12.43 37.96
C GLU A 505 19.50 -12.29 38.44
N ALA A 506 18.82 -11.21 38.04
CA ALA A 506 17.40 -11.04 38.32
C ALA A 506 16.55 -12.10 37.59
N ASP A 507 16.88 -12.43 36.33
CA ASP A 507 16.20 -13.49 35.58
C ASP A 507 16.40 -14.88 36.22
N MET A 508 17.58 -15.16 36.76
CA MET A 508 17.81 -16.39 37.52
C MET A 508 16.88 -16.50 38.74
N ALA A 509 16.70 -15.42 39.48
CA ALA A 509 15.74 -15.38 40.58
C ALA A 509 14.28 -15.53 40.08
N LEU A 510 13.94 -14.95 38.93
CA LEU A 510 12.62 -15.07 38.31
C LEU A 510 12.31 -16.52 37.91
N ALA A 511 13.27 -17.22 37.31
CA ALA A 511 13.10 -18.63 36.93
C ALA A 511 12.78 -19.50 38.16
N GLN A 512 13.39 -19.21 39.32
CA GLN A 512 13.04 -19.87 40.58
C GLN A 512 11.65 -19.46 41.08
N ALA A 513 11.26 -18.19 40.96
CA ALA A 513 9.90 -17.74 41.28
C ALA A 513 8.84 -18.47 40.43
N LYS A 514 9.19 -18.83 39.18
CA LYS A 514 8.37 -19.64 38.27
C LYS A 514 8.43 -21.15 38.52
N GLY A 515 9.22 -21.62 39.49
CA GLY A 515 9.35 -23.04 39.84
C GLY A 515 10.28 -23.85 38.91
N LYS A 516 11.11 -23.20 38.09
CA LYS A 516 12.14 -23.92 37.30
C LYS A 516 13.27 -24.37 38.23
N ARG A 517 13.60 -25.66 38.21
CA ARG A 517 14.75 -26.23 38.94
C ARG A 517 16.05 -25.85 38.21
N PHE A 518 17.01 -25.26 38.91
CA PHE A 518 18.38 -25.14 38.41
C PHE A 518 19.14 -26.44 38.68
N TYR A 519 19.90 -26.94 37.70
CA TYR A 519 20.79 -28.10 37.87
C TYR A 519 21.75 -27.83 39.04
N GLY A 520 21.58 -28.52 40.17
CA GLY A 520 22.50 -28.45 41.32
C GLY A 520 21.89 -28.52 42.72
N GLN A 521 20.58 -28.26 42.92
CA GLN A 521 19.96 -28.38 44.25
C GLN A 521 19.51 -29.83 44.53
N LYS A 522 20.26 -30.55 45.37
CA LYS A 522 19.82 -31.83 45.96
C LYS A 522 19.01 -31.55 47.24
N GLY A 523 17.78 -32.07 47.31
CA GLY A 523 17.10 -32.33 48.59
C GLY A 523 15.88 -31.46 48.95
N ALA A 524 14.91 -31.24 48.05
CA ALA A 524 13.59 -30.72 48.42
C ALA A 524 12.46 -31.59 47.85
N VAL A 525 11.51 -31.92 48.71
CA VAL A 525 10.34 -32.78 48.52
C VAL A 525 9.53 -32.41 47.28
N ASP A 526 8.98 -33.43 46.60
CA ASP A 526 8.14 -33.30 45.40
C ASP A 526 6.84 -32.53 45.70
N ILE A 527 6.90 -31.21 45.50
CA ILE A 527 5.72 -30.36 45.29
C ILE A 527 5.52 -30.28 43.78
N GLU A 528 4.32 -30.57 43.28
CA GLU A 528 3.98 -30.47 41.86
C GLU A 528 4.44 -29.11 41.28
N PRO A 529 5.36 -29.09 40.30
CA PRO A 529 5.99 -27.87 39.80
C PRO A 529 5.04 -26.85 39.16
N SER A 530 3.83 -27.27 38.78
CA SER A 530 2.92 -26.54 37.90
C SER A 530 2.05 -25.48 38.59
N LEU A 531 2.10 -25.34 39.92
CA LEU A 531 1.20 -24.43 40.67
C LEU A 531 1.93 -23.35 41.50
N VAL A 532 3.24 -23.16 41.30
CA VAL A 532 4.10 -22.44 42.27
C VAL A 532 4.43 -20.98 41.87
N LYS A 533 3.87 -20.47 40.77
CA LYS A 533 4.07 -19.09 40.28
C LYS A 533 3.41 -18.02 41.17
N ASN A 534 3.50 -16.74 40.78
CA ASN A 534 3.02 -15.56 41.48
C ASN A 534 3.81 -15.26 42.77
N LYS A 535 5.14 -15.08 42.64
CA LYS A 535 6.06 -14.90 43.77
C LYS A 535 7.18 -13.92 43.45
N VAL A 536 7.80 -13.38 44.50
CA VAL A 536 9.05 -12.65 44.44
C VAL A 536 10.18 -13.53 44.98
N CYS A 537 11.26 -13.66 44.22
CA CYS A 537 12.50 -14.30 44.65
C CYS A 537 13.66 -13.30 44.54
N ALA A 538 14.66 -13.45 45.38
CA ALA A 538 15.82 -12.58 45.40
C ALA A 538 17.10 -13.36 45.11
N TYR A 539 17.96 -12.82 44.25
CA TYR A 539 19.32 -13.28 44.04
C TYR A 539 20.26 -12.55 45.00
N GLN A 540 21.08 -13.32 45.72
CA GLN A 540 22.10 -12.79 46.60
C GLN A 540 23.48 -13.33 46.22
N ALA A 541 24.36 -12.44 45.76
CA ALA A 541 25.77 -12.77 45.55
C ALA A 541 26.44 -13.08 46.90
N LYS A 542 27.19 -14.19 46.98
CA LYS A 542 27.98 -14.53 48.17
C LYS A 542 29.28 -13.72 48.20
N ALA A 543 29.74 -13.36 49.41
CA ALA A 543 31.02 -12.71 49.64
C ALA A 543 32.19 -13.55 49.06
N PRO A 544 33.30 -12.92 48.64
CA PRO A 544 34.32 -13.51 47.75
C PRO A 544 35.12 -14.73 48.28
N GLU A 545 34.74 -15.37 49.38
CA GLU A 545 35.53 -16.47 49.97
C GLU A 545 35.10 -17.90 49.57
N LYS A 546 34.06 -18.11 48.74
CA LYS A 546 33.73 -19.46 48.24
C LYS A 546 33.23 -19.46 46.79
N GLU A 547 33.96 -20.16 45.92
CA GLU A 547 33.60 -20.46 44.52
C GLU A 547 32.39 -21.40 44.41
N THR A 548 31.19 -20.89 44.72
CA THR A 548 29.91 -21.56 44.43
C THR A 548 28.90 -20.56 43.89
N PRO A 549 27.96 -20.97 43.01
CA PRO A 549 26.92 -20.08 42.48
C PRO A 549 26.10 -19.39 43.59
N GLY A 550 25.63 -18.15 43.35
CA GLY A 550 24.86 -17.35 44.29
C GLY A 550 23.62 -18.06 44.86
N GLU A 551 23.19 -17.66 46.07
CA GLU A 551 22.08 -18.29 46.78
C GLU A 551 20.77 -17.53 46.50
N ILE A 552 19.72 -18.24 46.07
CA ILE A 552 18.40 -17.64 45.78
C ILE A 552 17.44 -17.94 46.92
N ARG A 553 16.81 -16.91 47.48
CA ARG A 553 15.89 -17.03 48.62
C ARG A 553 14.45 -16.64 48.23
N PRO A 554 13.44 -17.46 48.58
CA PRO A 554 12.03 -17.08 48.39
C PRO A 554 11.63 -16.00 49.41
N PHE A 555 10.99 -14.93 48.95
CA PHE A 555 10.41 -13.92 49.83
C PHE A 555 8.99 -14.36 50.25
N ARG A 556 8.71 -14.45 51.55
CA ARG A 556 7.37 -14.72 52.08
C ARG A 556 6.89 -13.54 52.92
N GLN A 557 5.83 -12.89 52.44
CA GLN A 557 5.03 -11.98 53.24
C GLN A 557 3.71 -12.70 53.57
N GLU A 558 3.48 -13.05 54.84
CA GLU A 558 2.24 -13.71 55.27
C GLU A 558 1.09 -12.70 55.25
N PHE A 559 0.23 -12.77 54.23
CA PHE A 559 -1.10 -12.17 54.25
C PHE A 559 -2.09 -13.16 53.65
N PHE A 560 -3.16 -13.43 54.38
CA PHE A 560 -4.29 -14.18 53.88
C PHE A 560 -5.18 -13.28 53.03
N GLU A 561 -5.30 -13.57 51.72
CA GLU A 561 -6.19 -12.83 50.81
C GLU A 561 -7.36 -13.72 50.33
N GLU A 562 -8.56 -13.25 50.63
CA GLU A 562 -9.84 -13.83 50.23
C GLU A 562 -10.15 -13.46 48.75
N LYS A 563 -10.35 -14.47 47.89
CA LYS A 563 -10.64 -14.29 46.46
C LYS A 563 -12.02 -13.66 46.23
N ARG A 564 -12.05 -12.54 45.50
CA ARG A 564 -13.24 -11.72 45.23
C ARG A 564 -14.07 -12.34 44.11
N ARG A 565 -15.38 -12.48 44.32
CA ARG A 565 -16.35 -12.93 43.29
C ARG A 565 -17.47 -11.90 43.01
N ALA A 566 -17.50 -10.81 43.76
CA ALA A 566 -18.51 -9.77 43.66
C ALA A 566 -17.94 -8.44 44.18
N GLU A 567 -18.45 -7.33 43.63
CA GLU A 567 -18.14 -5.96 44.04
C GLU A 567 -18.43 -5.75 45.54
N ARG A 568 -17.54 -5.04 46.23
CA ARG A 568 -17.54 -4.89 47.68
C ARG A 568 -17.87 -3.46 48.06
N HIS A 569 -18.86 -3.29 48.92
CA HIS A 569 -19.30 -1.98 49.42
C HIS A 569 -18.85 -1.82 50.88
N TYR A 570 -18.26 -0.67 51.21
CA TYR A 570 -17.88 -0.32 52.58
C TYR A 570 -19.12 0.06 53.39
N ILE A 571 -19.80 -0.97 53.91
CA ILE A 571 -21.06 -0.82 54.64
C ILE A 571 -20.90 -1.40 56.04
N SER A 572 -21.34 -0.63 57.03
CA SER A 572 -21.45 -1.07 58.40
C SER A 572 -22.91 -1.33 58.77
N THR A 573 -23.29 -2.61 58.78
CA THR A 573 -24.58 -3.06 59.31
C THR A 573 -24.38 -4.07 60.43
N LEU A 574 -25.41 -4.24 61.26
CA LEU A 574 -25.40 -5.20 62.36
C LEU A 574 -25.45 -6.62 61.83
N LEU A 575 -24.57 -7.46 62.37
CA LEU A 575 -24.51 -8.88 62.13
C LEU A 575 -24.54 -9.61 63.47
N LEU A 576 -25.40 -10.62 63.57
CA LEU A 576 -25.38 -11.55 64.69
C LEU A 576 -24.81 -12.90 64.23
N TYR A 577 -24.00 -13.52 65.06
CA TYR A 577 -23.52 -14.89 64.85
C TYR A 577 -23.61 -15.67 66.15
N GLN A 578 -23.83 -16.98 66.05
CA GLN A 578 -23.89 -17.85 67.21
C GLN A 578 -22.51 -18.45 67.52
N GLU A 579 -22.04 -18.26 68.76
CA GLU A 579 -20.80 -18.86 69.27
C GLU A 579 -21.09 -19.50 70.63
N ASN A 580 -20.76 -20.78 70.81
CA ASN A 580 -20.96 -21.55 72.05
C ASN A 580 -22.39 -21.50 72.61
N GLY A 581 -23.42 -21.45 71.76
CA GLY A 581 -24.82 -21.43 72.17
C GLY A 581 -25.40 -20.04 72.46
N HIS A 582 -24.60 -18.97 72.38
CA HIS A 582 -25.05 -17.59 72.59
C HIS A 582 -24.92 -16.75 71.32
N PHE A 583 -25.80 -15.75 71.15
CA PHE A 583 -25.68 -14.79 70.06
C PHE A 583 -24.72 -13.66 70.43
N LYS A 584 -23.72 -13.44 69.58
CA LYS A 584 -22.86 -12.28 69.61
C LYS A 584 -23.26 -11.30 68.53
N VAL A 585 -23.09 -10.00 68.82
CA VAL A 585 -23.44 -8.89 67.93
C VAL A 585 -22.16 -8.21 67.49
N THR A 586 -21.99 -8.03 66.19
CA THR A 586 -20.87 -7.30 65.59
C THR A 586 -21.37 -6.41 64.45
N LYS A 587 -20.46 -5.65 63.84
CA LYS A 587 -20.72 -4.86 62.65
C LYS A 587 -19.93 -5.42 61.47
N THR A 588 -20.55 -5.35 60.29
CA THR A 588 -19.82 -5.53 59.04
C THR A 588 -18.92 -4.32 58.78
N ILE A 589 -17.84 -4.54 58.04
CA ILE A 589 -16.89 -3.50 57.64
C ILE A 589 -16.92 -3.34 56.11
N ASN A 590 -17.04 -4.48 55.41
CA ASN A 590 -17.07 -4.54 53.97
C ASN A 590 -17.90 -5.76 53.56
N MET A 591 -18.85 -5.59 52.63
CA MET A 591 -19.85 -6.60 52.29
C MET A 591 -20.03 -6.71 50.77
N SER A 592 -20.21 -7.94 50.29
CA SER A 592 -20.62 -8.26 48.91
C SER A 592 -21.58 -9.45 48.90
N LEU A 593 -22.05 -9.83 47.71
CA LEU A 593 -22.86 -11.05 47.52
C LEU A 593 -22.11 -12.35 47.83
N GLY A 594 -20.77 -12.31 47.88
CA GLY A 594 -19.94 -13.48 48.15
C GLY A 594 -19.52 -13.63 49.61
N GLY A 595 -19.62 -12.58 50.42
CA GLY A 595 -19.08 -12.58 51.78
C GLY A 595 -18.95 -11.20 52.40
N MET A 596 -18.46 -11.17 53.62
CA MET A 596 -18.28 -9.95 54.40
C MET A 596 -17.08 -10.04 55.33
N ARG A 597 -16.53 -8.87 55.71
CA ARG A 597 -15.54 -8.76 56.79
C ARG A 597 -16.20 -8.18 58.03
N ILE A 598 -15.88 -8.74 59.19
CA ILE A 598 -16.41 -8.32 60.50
C ILE A 598 -15.27 -8.13 61.50
N PHE A 599 -15.59 -7.49 62.63
CA PHE A 599 -14.78 -7.56 63.84
C PHE A 599 -15.26 -8.70 64.74
N SER A 600 -14.34 -9.42 65.38
CA SER A 600 -14.66 -10.38 66.44
C SER A 600 -13.75 -10.16 67.64
N ASP A 601 -14.29 -10.41 68.83
CA ASP A 601 -13.58 -10.32 70.11
C ASP A 601 -12.71 -11.56 70.41
N SER A 602 -12.93 -12.64 69.66
CA SER A 602 -12.22 -13.91 69.75
C SER A 602 -11.79 -14.39 68.36
N LYS A 603 -10.73 -15.20 68.30
CA LYS A 603 -10.32 -15.85 67.04
C LYS A 603 -11.36 -16.90 66.66
N LEU A 604 -12.15 -16.61 65.63
CA LEU A 604 -13.15 -17.55 65.13
C LEU A 604 -12.49 -18.72 64.37
N PRO A 605 -12.96 -19.97 64.57
CA PRO A 605 -12.38 -21.14 63.93
C PRO A 605 -12.64 -21.15 62.42
N THR A 606 -11.58 -21.25 61.63
CA THR A 606 -11.65 -21.30 60.16
C THR A 606 -12.28 -22.61 59.66
N ALA A 607 -12.91 -22.55 58.49
CA ALA A 607 -13.58 -23.67 57.82
C ALA A 607 -14.76 -24.32 58.60
N LYS A 608 -15.34 -23.61 59.57
CA LYS A 608 -16.59 -24.01 60.23
C LYS A 608 -17.76 -23.16 59.74
N PRO A 609 -18.92 -23.77 59.44
CA PRO A 609 -20.14 -23.03 59.16
C PRO A 609 -20.64 -22.35 60.44
N LEU A 610 -21.08 -21.10 60.29
CA LEU A 610 -21.72 -20.28 61.29
C LEU A 610 -23.14 -19.95 60.83
N ASP A 611 -24.08 -20.04 61.76
CA ASP A 611 -25.42 -19.50 61.57
C ASP A 611 -25.38 -18.00 61.87
N LEU A 612 -25.75 -17.20 60.87
CA LEU A 612 -25.59 -15.75 60.87
C LEU A 612 -26.92 -15.06 60.56
N PHE A 613 -27.13 -13.89 61.18
CA PHE A 613 -28.28 -13.03 60.92
C PHE A 613 -27.77 -11.64 60.55
N LEU A 614 -27.98 -11.25 59.30
CA LEU A 614 -27.67 -9.91 58.81
C LEU A 614 -28.88 -9.00 59.01
N ILE A 615 -28.74 -7.91 59.74
CA ILE A 615 -29.81 -6.92 59.87
C ILE A 615 -29.73 -6.00 58.66
N LEU A 616 -30.71 -6.10 57.77
CA LEU A 616 -30.85 -5.22 56.61
C LEU A 616 -32.07 -4.33 56.86
N GLU A 617 -31.82 -3.03 57.09
CA GLU A 617 -32.85 -2.07 57.46
C GLU A 617 -33.67 -2.54 58.70
N ASN A 618 -34.95 -2.86 58.53
CA ASN A 618 -35.85 -3.32 59.60
C ASN A 618 -36.07 -4.85 59.61
N ARG A 619 -35.23 -5.63 58.92
CA ARG A 619 -35.41 -7.08 58.78
C ARG A 619 -34.13 -7.86 59.11
N ALA A 620 -34.26 -8.88 59.95
CA ALA A 620 -33.21 -9.87 60.18
C ALA A 620 -33.20 -10.91 59.04
N THR A 621 -32.05 -11.10 58.41
CA THR A 621 -31.85 -11.93 57.23
C THR A 621 -30.93 -13.10 57.59
N PRO A 622 -31.46 -14.32 57.78
CA PRO A 622 -30.65 -15.47 58.15
C PRO A 622 -29.85 -16.00 56.96
N PHE A 623 -28.61 -16.42 57.19
CA PHE A 623 -27.78 -17.11 56.21
C PHE A 623 -26.72 -17.97 56.91
N LYS A 624 -26.18 -18.95 56.18
CA LYS A 624 -25.01 -19.69 56.62
C LYS A 624 -23.76 -19.12 55.97
N GLY A 625 -22.73 -18.94 56.78
CA GLY A 625 -21.44 -18.45 56.33
C GLY A 625 -20.31 -19.30 56.89
N GLU A 626 -19.14 -19.20 56.28
CA GLU A 626 -17.94 -19.92 56.70
C GLU A 626 -16.84 -18.92 56.98
N VAL A 627 -16.15 -19.12 58.11
CA VAL A 627 -14.98 -18.31 58.44
C VAL A 627 -13.82 -18.70 57.52
N VAL A 628 -13.44 -17.78 56.65
CA VAL A 628 -12.36 -17.95 55.67
C VAL A 628 -11.02 -17.64 56.33
N TYR A 629 -10.97 -16.56 57.13
CA TYR A 629 -9.82 -16.20 57.98
C TYR A 629 -10.28 -15.48 59.24
N SER A 630 -9.43 -15.51 60.27
CA SER A 630 -9.58 -14.70 61.48
C SER A 630 -8.20 -14.32 62.00
N GLU A 631 -7.80 -13.07 61.78
CA GLU A 631 -6.47 -12.53 62.07
C GLU A 631 -6.55 -11.36 63.03
N ARG A 632 -5.49 -11.08 63.79
CA ARG A 632 -5.50 -9.98 64.77
C ARG A 632 -5.57 -8.63 64.06
N ALA A 633 -6.46 -7.74 64.49
CA ALA A 633 -6.59 -6.43 63.87
C ALA A 633 -5.27 -5.63 64.08
N PRO A 634 -4.68 -5.04 63.03
CA PRO A 634 -3.43 -4.30 63.16
C PRO A 634 -3.57 -3.01 63.98
N GLN A 635 -4.80 -2.52 64.19
CA GLN A 635 -5.09 -1.26 64.89
C GLN A 635 -5.54 -1.46 66.35
N ASP A 636 -6.05 -2.65 66.71
CA ASP A 636 -6.46 -2.98 68.08
C ASP A 636 -6.04 -4.43 68.43
N PRO A 637 -5.09 -4.64 69.36
CA PRO A 637 -4.65 -5.97 69.79
C PRO A 637 -5.76 -6.82 70.43
N GLY A 638 -6.87 -6.22 70.85
CA GLY A 638 -8.03 -6.88 71.46
C GLY A 638 -9.04 -7.44 70.47
N GLU A 639 -8.98 -7.06 69.19
CA GLU A 639 -9.97 -7.44 68.17
C GLU A 639 -9.34 -8.26 67.03
N PHE A 640 -10.18 -9.02 66.33
CA PHE A 640 -9.82 -9.82 65.16
C PHE A 640 -10.60 -9.33 63.92
N HIS A 641 -9.91 -9.25 62.78
CA HIS A 641 -10.55 -9.17 61.48
C HIS A 641 -10.90 -10.57 61.00
N THR A 642 -12.21 -10.84 60.88
CA THR A 642 -12.71 -12.12 60.39
C THR A 642 -13.37 -11.96 59.04
N GLY A 643 -12.94 -12.73 58.05
CA GLY A 643 -13.61 -12.86 56.75
C GLY A 643 -14.60 -14.00 56.77
N ILE A 644 -15.84 -13.73 56.37
CA ILE A 644 -16.93 -14.69 56.29
C ILE A 644 -17.41 -14.81 54.86
N ARG A 645 -17.35 -16.02 54.29
CA ARG A 645 -17.92 -16.37 52.99
C ARG A 645 -19.38 -16.77 53.17
N ILE A 646 -20.29 -16.27 52.34
CA ILE A 646 -21.68 -16.74 52.34
C ILE A 646 -21.74 -18.11 51.66
N LEU A 647 -22.25 -19.13 52.34
CA LEU A 647 -22.43 -20.48 51.82
C LEU A 647 -23.84 -20.70 51.28
N GLU A 648 -24.84 -20.45 52.11
CA GLU A 648 -26.25 -20.67 51.78
C GLU A 648 -27.08 -19.47 52.23
N MET A 649 -27.83 -18.91 51.28
CA MET A 649 -28.79 -17.85 51.50
C MET A 649 -29.99 -18.13 50.60
N ALA A 650 -31.19 -18.14 51.17
CA ALA A 650 -32.39 -18.39 50.38
C ALA A 650 -32.62 -17.25 49.37
N ALA A 651 -33.29 -17.57 48.26
CA ALA A 651 -33.33 -16.68 47.09
C ALA A 651 -34.01 -15.32 47.40
N ALA A 652 -34.98 -15.29 48.31
CA ALA A 652 -35.65 -14.07 48.72
C ALA A 652 -34.71 -13.15 49.53
N GLU A 653 -33.89 -13.74 50.40
CA GLU A 653 -32.89 -13.09 51.24
C GLU A 653 -31.73 -12.57 50.40
N LYS A 654 -31.26 -13.37 49.43
CA LYS A 654 -30.23 -12.95 48.47
C LYS A 654 -30.69 -11.76 47.65
N LYS A 655 -31.94 -11.78 47.15
CA LYS A 655 -32.54 -10.65 46.43
C LYS A 655 -32.69 -9.41 47.31
N ALA A 656 -32.99 -9.58 48.60
CA ALA A 656 -33.03 -8.47 49.55
C ALA A 656 -31.64 -7.84 49.76
N LEU A 657 -30.59 -8.67 49.87
CA LEU A 657 -29.20 -8.20 49.96
C LEU A 657 -28.76 -7.49 48.67
N GLU A 658 -29.08 -8.04 47.49
CA GLU A 658 -28.81 -7.41 46.18
C GLU A 658 -29.45 -6.02 46.08
N ASN A 659 -30.75 -5.91 46.42
CA ASN A 659 -31.47 -4.64 46.41
C ASN A 659 -30.87 -3.63 47.40
N PHE A 660 -30.48 -4.10 48.59
CA PHE A 660 -29.84 -3.27 49.61
C PHE A 660 -28.50 -2.71 49.11
N LEU A 661 -27.61 -3.58 48.59
CA LEU A 661 -26.32 -3.15 48.04
C LEU A 661 -26.48 -2.19 46.85
N ALA A 662 -27.44 -2.44 45.96
CA ALA A 662 -27.76 -1.52 44.86
C ALA A 662 -28.30 -0.16 45.34
N SER A 663 -29.06 -0.13 46.45
CA SER A 663 -29.54 1.12 47.04
C SER A 663 -28.40 1.94 47.66
N VAL A 664 -27.41 1.29 48.26
CA VAL A 664 -26.21 1.94 48.80
C VAL A 664 -25.37 2.50 47.66
N ALA A 665 -25.12 1.72 46.60
CA ALA A 665 -24.38 2.18 45.43
C ALA A 665 -25.01 3.42 44.77
N LYS A 666 -26.36 3.51 44.73
CA LYS A 666 -27.07 4.70 44.25
C LYS A 666 -26.94 5.93 45.16
N ARG A 667 -26.86 5.73 46.48
CA ARG A 667 -26.66 6.83 47.44
C ARG A 667 -25.23 7.37 47.38
N ASP A 668 -24.24 6.48 47.24
CA ASP A 668 -22.82 6.86 47.08
C ASP A 668 -22.56 7.60 45.76
N ALA A 669 -23.33 7.29 44.70
CA ALA A 669 -23.24 7.99 43.40
C ALA A 669 -24.00 9.33 43.33
N ALA A 670 -24.89 9.59 44.30
CA ALA A 670 -25.70 10.81 44.38
C ALA A 670 -25.21 11.80 45.45
N GLY A 671 -24.10 11.49 46.13
CA GLY A 671 -23.45 12.29 47.18
C GLY A 671 -22.24 13.05 46.67
#